data_AF-A0AAD5SD59-F1
#
_entry.id   AF-A0AAD5SD59-F1
#
_cell.length_a   1.000
_cell.length_b   1.000
_cell.length_c   1.000
_cell.angle_alpha   90.00
_cell.angle_beta   90.00
_cell.angle_gamma   90.00
#
_symmetry.space_group_name_H-M   'P 1'
#
loop_
_entity.id
_entity.type
_entity.pdbx_description
1 polymer ?
#
loop_
_entity_poly.entity_id
_entity_poly.type
_entity_poly.pdbx_seq_one_letter_code
_entity_poly.pdbx_strand_id
1 'polypeptide(L)'
;MAERTANEDLSVSSTEASTKTKDAQLTHCFELLSSAARDEDKFVGLMLLARVLDPNDLASVQRAFEAIPWKFISRLLITRETSTELPIETLHAIAVNIMNAFSIFDELVSRPELITRARLLADLLTQRHQEDLTTSILQSLLRMGSSRPVELIQEGVPVVLAMALPLITKEGDREMILQAIQLLAGAATTSAHHSAFLHALPPLASVFASDQTALKFQVLNILVQILTTAGDQSKSTPGWEDSIRVGLKDVFGSKISQTQRDLSLVLSSIMIRTFGPTWMFGASPDSKGKTTSRLSHAQFGTILLHIACAEVRVTLDDLTDQDRFDDTDRPAHLLPACYEILEGTMQFLVDEDGVGEVVLTTDGLLSIRGALREAFASVGAFLVERMARFQARGDFHVFDNIVTAFSLRASGTYLGEETDVPAKEVNHVVPALVTAARSRLTSIDMHPVEFLTPAFTNITADDETRQSFVDAGGFPILVNYLQSQNPPQQIAIAILGILLNVVVSRSLQLQHVAETLTLVQVLTEKYGLPDSLTDNQESIILAANAATLTVFILRDLSAAQIRTLGSQTIRVAQDRAAGFVVSRKRLEATGSQIWQDVSELWFLTVNAWADFAKNQSNRVSWDWRRWDVDFKANRDACRTWDEEERDALLDLINILASSPLPSIETLNIATTKKLILLCKDKNDGSDDTDTKDDPYENLLSEQGFTSLFLPVLEHVPANVDQIAQLLSTPDAFAGLIVTSKRSFHTIGIASQDNASLITGWKTKPVYVVGDVTAQAAITSGFSPKGQEVGRAELLAEVIIKDRERFNAKPLLFLAGSKHRDTLPTRLGAANIGLKTVIAYETQSNSRVGSDLERMVEGREGIRWVAFFSPLGVETALPVLRRQGWWSGMRVVVIGGTTAAKVREYGVEVSAQAEKPCAEGIVKAILDVEKKA
;
A
#
# COMPACT_ATOMS: atom_id res chain seq x y z
N MET A 1 -6.10 56.24 -81.68
CA MET A 1 -6.61 54.93 -81.21
C MET A 1 -6.12 53.78 -82.09
N ALA A 2 -4.88 53.83 -82.61
CA ALA A 2 -4.27 52.77 -83.42
C ALA A 2 -2.78 52.51 -83.10
N GLU A 3 -2.22 53.15 -82.06
CA GLU A 3 -0.81 52.99 -81.64
C GLU A 3 -0.64 52.36 -80.25
N ARG A 4 -1.75 52.01 -79.56
CA ARG A 4 -1.71 51.35 -78.25
C ARG A 4 -1.83 49.82 -78.29
N THR A 5 -2.27 49.25 -79.41
CA THR A 5 -2.47 47.80 -79.56
C THR A 5 -1.25 47.05 -80.13
N ALA A 6 -0.26 47.75 -80.70
CA ALA A 6 0.94 47.08 -81.24
C ALA A 6 2.04 46.83 -80.19
N ASN A 7 2.05 47.56 -79.07
CA ASN A 7 3.06 47.40 -78.02
C ASN A 7 2.68 46.38 -76.92
N GLU A 8 1.42 45.94 -76.87
CA GLU A 8 0.98 44.84 -75.99
C GLU A 8 1.24 43.47 -76.67
N ASP A 9 1.09 43.34 -77.98
CA ASP A 9 1.37 42.07 -78.68
C ASP A 9 2.89 41.73 -78.77
N LEU A 10 3.77 42.74 -78.75
CA LEU A 10 5.23 42.55 -78.70
C LEU A 10 5.75 42.20 -77.30
N SER A 11 5.06 42.61 -76.22
CA SER A 11 5.41 42.23 -74.85
C SER A 11 4.85 40.86 -74.45
N VAL A 12 3.68 40.48 -74.99
CA VAL A 12 3.06 39.15 -74.81
C VAL A 12 3.81 38.07 -75.60
N SER A 13 4.22 38.32 -76.85
CA SER A 13 4.98 37.31 -77.62
C SER A 13 6.41 37.10 -77.11
N SER A 14 7.03 38.10 -76.49
CA SER A 14 8.35 37.96 -75.86
C SER A 14 8.29 37.23 -74.51
N THR A 15 7.21 37.35 -73.75
CA THR A 15 6.96 36.54 -72.54
C THR A 15 6.58 35.10 -72.85
N GLU A 16 5.79 34.84 -73.90
CA GLU A 16 5.46 33.48 -74.37
C GLU A 16 6.67 32.74 -75.00
N ALA A 17 7.55 33.45 -75.71
CA ALA A 17 8.78 32.87 -76.24
C ALA A 17 9.79 32.55 -75.13
N SER A 18 9.89 33.42 -74.11
CA SER A 18 10.73 33.20 -72.92
C SER A 18 10.25 32.01 -72.08
N THR A 19 8.93 31.85 -71.89
CA THR A 19 8.34 30.71 -71.15
C THR A 19 8.50 29.38 -71.90
N LYS A 20 8.30 29.34 -73.23
CA LYS A 20 8.58 28.13 -74.04
C LYS A 20 10.05 27.73 -74.00
N THR A 21 10.97 28.70 -73.95
CA THR A 21 12.41 28.44 -73.86
C THR A 21 12.79 27.88 -72.50
N LYS A 22 12.18 28.38 -71.41
CA LYS A 22 12.37 27.84 -70.05
C LYS A 22 11.81 26.42 -69.89
N ASP A 23 10.64 26.13 -70.48
CA ASP A 23 10.03 24.79 -70.39
C ASP A 23 10.83 23.73 -71.16
N ALA A 24 11.42 24.11 -72.30
CA ALA A 24 12.36 23.27 -73.03
C ALA A 24 13.66 23.01 -72.24
N GLN A 25 14.17 24.01 -71.52
CA GLN A 25 15.32 23.88 -70.65
C GLN A 25 15.04 22.97 -69.43
N LEU A 26 13.85 23.08 -68.82
CA LEU A 26 13.41 22.17 -67.74
C LEU A 26 13.29 20.73 -68.23
N THR A 27 12.71 20.52 -69.41
CA THR A 27 12.58 19.18 -70.01
C THR A 27 13.95 18.54 -70.23
N HIS A 28 14.92 19.31 -70.74
CA HIS A 28 16.30 18.83 -70.88
C HIS A 28 16.96 18.49 -69.53
N CYS A 29 16.70 19.28 -68.48
CA CYS A 29 17.16 18.95 -67.14
C CYS A 29 16.57 17.61 -66.65
N PHE A 30 15.30 17.34 -66.92
CA PHE A 30 14.64 16.09 -66.51
C PHE A 30 15.19 14.86 -67.23
N GLU A 31 15.58 14.98 -68.51
CA GLU A 31 16.27 13.90 -69.25
C GLU A 31 17.60 13.52 -68.58
N LEU A 32 18.38 14.53 -68.19
CA LEU A 32 19.66 14.36 -67.49
C LEU A 32 19.49 13.79 -66.06
N LEU A 33 18.33 13.98 -65.45
CA LEU A 33 17.97 13.45 -64.13
C LEU A 33 17.31 12.06 -64.17
N SER A 34 17.09 11.51 -65.37
CA SER A 34 16.44 10.21 -65.53
C SER A 34 17.17 9.09 -64.78
N SER A 35 16.42 8.06 -64.39
CA SER A 35 16.98 6.93 -63.64
C SER A 35 18.08 6.17 -64.40
N ALA A 36 18.11 6.28 -65.74
CA ALA A 36 19.07 5.64 -66.62
C ALA A 36 20.35 6.47 -66.86
N ALA A 37 20.37 7.75 -66.46
CA ALA A 37 21.51 8.65 -66.65
C ALA A 37 22.69 8.29 -65.74
N ARG A 38 23.92 8.61 -66.17
CA ARG A 38 25.13 8.45 -65.33
C ARG A 38 25.12 9.48 -64.20
N ASP A 39 25.88 9.22 -63.14
CA ASP A 39 25.91 10.13 -61.99
C ASP A 39 26.52 11.51 -62.35
N GLU A 40 27.47 11.57 -63.29
CA GLU A 40 27.97 12.82 -63.91
C GLU A 40 26.85 13.61 -64.59
N ASP A 41 26.01 12.94 -65.39
CA ASP A 41 24.91 13.56 -66.11
C ASP A 41 23.86 14.11 -65.13
N LYS A 42 23.61 13.39 -64.03
CA LYS A 42 22.73 13.84 -62.94
C LYS A 42 23.28 15.07 -62.21
N PHE A 43 24.58 15.17 -61.97
CA PHE A 43 25.20 16.38 -61.41
C PHE A 43 24.98 17.59 -62.31
N VAL A 44 25.21 17.44 -63.61
CA VAL A 44 24.95 18.49 -64.60
C VAL A 44 23.47 18.86 -64.60
N GLY A 45 22.58 17.87 -64.57
CA GLY A 45 21.13 18.07 -64.48
C GLY A 45 20.70 18.88 -63.25
N LEU A 46 21.22 18.55 -62.07
CA LEU A 46 20.92 19.27 -60.82
C LEU A 46 21.43 20.72 -60.83
N MET A 47 22.64 20.95 -61.36
CA MET A 47 23.23 22.29 -61.47
C MET A 47 22.48 23.17 -62.47
N LEU A 48 22.02 22.60 -63.58
CA LEU A 48 21.18 23.31 -64.55
C LEU A 48 19.80 23.59 -63.97
N LEU A 49 19.20 22.63 -63.28
CA LEU A 49 17.89 22.79 -62.64
C LEU A 49 17.88 23.97 -61.67
N ALA A 50 18.90 24.11 -60.82
CA ALA A 50 19.03 25.23 -59.89
C ALA A 50 19.11 26.62 -60.57
N ARG A 51 19.53 26.69 -61.85
CA ARG A 51 19.59 27.95 -62.62
C ARG A 51 18.31 28.26 -63.38
N VAL A 52 17.54 27.23 -63.74
CA VAL A 52 16.36 27.35 -64.62
C VAL A 52 15.06 27.39 -63.82
N LEU A 53 15.03 26.73 -62.65
CA LEU A 53 13.84 26.63 -61.81
C LEU A 53 13.45 27.99 -61.22
N ASP A 54 12.18 28.37 -61.38
CA ASP A 54 11.59 29.54 -60.74
C ASP A 54 10.91 29.14 -59.42
N PRO A 55 11.39 29.60 -58.26
CA PRO A 55 10.80 29.24 -56.96
C PRO A 55 9.36 29.72 -56.78
N ASN A 56 8.90 30.70 -57.56
CA ASN A 56 7.53 31.23 -57.46
C ASN A 56 6.52 30.45 -58.30
N ASP A 57 6.99 29.54 -59.17
CA ASP A 57 6.15 28.68 -59.98
C ASP A 57 6.03 27.28 -59.35
N LEU A 58 5.04 27.12 -58.47
CA LEU A 58 4.78 25.87 -57.75
C LEU A 58 4.60 24.67 -58.70
N ALA A 59 4.02 24.87 -59.89
CA ALA A 59 3.82 23.79 -60.86
C ALA A 59 5.15 23.30 -61.44
N SER A 60 6.08 24.21 -61.73
CA SER A 60 7.43 23.84 -62.16
C SER A 60 8.26 23.23 -61.03
N VAL A 61 8.09 23.68 -59.78
CA VAL A 61 8.72 23.08 -58.59
C VAL A 61 8.22 21.64 -58.37
N GLN A 62 6.92 21.39 -58.50
CA GLN A 62 6.34 20.04 -58.40
C GLN A 62 6.88 19.11 -59.51
N ARG A 63 6.94 19.59 -60.77
CA ARG A 63 7.54 18.82 -61.86
C ARG A 63 9.02 18.51 -61.60
N ALA A 64 9.75 19.48 -61.06
CA ALA A 64 11.15 19.29 -60.68
C ALA A 64 11.30 18.25 -59.57
N PHE A 65 10.44 18.29 -58.54
CA PHE A 65 10.43 17.32 -57.44
C PHE A 65 10.23 15.87 -57.92
N GLU A 66 9.29 15.65 -58.83
CA GLU A 66 9.01 14.33 -59.43
C GLU A 66 10.17 13.83 -60.31
N ALA A 67 10.97 14.74 -60.89
CA ALA A 67 12.13 14.40 -61.70
C ALA A 67 13.40 14.13 -60.88
N ILE A 68 13.44 14.44 -59.57
CA ILE A 68 14.63 14.22 -58.74
C ILE A 68 14.93 12.72 -58.60
N PRO A 69 16.18 12.28 -58.87
CA PRO A 69 16.58 10.90 -58.68
C PRO A 69 16.83 10.62 -57.19
N TRP A 70 15.78 10.41 -56.40
CA TRP A 70 15.86 10.26 -54.93
C TRP A 70 16.80 9.14 -54.43
N LYS A 71 16.99 8.06 -55.21
CA LYS A 71 18.00 7.02 -54.91
C LYS A 71 19.43 7.54 -55.03
N PHE A 72 19.69 8.46 -55.97
CA PHE A 72 20.98 9.14 -56.09
C PHE A 72 21.20 10.07 -54.90
N ILE A 73 20.19 10.85 -54.49
CA ILE A 73 20.26 11.71 -53.30
C ILE A 73 20.58 10.88 -52.03
N SER A 74 19.94 9.73 -51.83
CA SER A 74 20.26 8.83 -50.70
C SER A 74 21.72 8.36 -50.73
N ARG A 75 22.27 8.03 -51.91
CA ARG A 75 23.69 7.64 -52.04
C ARG A 75 24.62 8.79 -51.65
N LEU A 76 24.31 10.02 -52.06
CA LEU A 76 25.08 11.20 -51.66
C LEU A 76 25.08 11.38 -50.14
N LEU A 77 23.91 11.28 -49.48
CA LEU A 77 23.79 11.41 -48.02
C LEU A 77 24.55 10.33 -47.23
N ILE A 78 24.65 9.10 -47.77
CA ILE A 78 25.27 7.95 -47.09
C ILE A 78 26.79 7.87 -47.36
N THR A 79 27.31 8.57 -48.36
CA THR A 79 28.71 8.47 -48.79
C THR A 79 29.65 8.75 -47.61
N ARG A 80 30.67 7.87 -47.43
CA ARG A 80 31.67 7.94 -46.34
C ARG A 80 33.12 8.04 -46.83
N GLU A 81 33.35 7.89 -48.13
CA GLU A 81 34.69 7.88 -48.73
C GLU A 81 34.88 9.11 -49.61
N THR A 82 35.99 9.82 -49.43
CA THR A 82 36.34 11.01 -50.19
C THR A 82 36.96 10.58 -51.53
N SER A 83 36.41 11.09 -52.64
CA SER A 83 37.04 10.92 -53.97
C SER A 83 38.13 11.97 -54.20
N THR A 84 39.05 11.72 -55.12
CA THR A 84 40.07 12.71 -55.54
C THR A 84 39.49 13.90 -56.31
N GLU A 85 38.25 13.81 -56.81
CA GLU A 85 37.62 14.82 -57.69
C GLU A 85 36.63 15.72 -56.95
N LEU A 86 35.88 15.17 -55.97
CA LEU A 86 34.97 15.93 -55.12
C LEU A 86 35.12 15.54 -53.63
N PRO A 87 35.27 16.53 -52.72
CA PRO A 87 35.20 16.33 -51.28
C PRO A 87 33.84 15.83 -50.81
N ILE A 88 33.83 15.02 -49.75
CA ILE A 88 32.62 14.42 -49.16
C ILE A 88 31.66 15.50 -48.63
N GLU A 89 32.20 16.59 -48.09
CA GLU A 89 31.45 17.73 -47.57
C GLU A 89 30.62 18.40 -48.67
N THR A 90 31.19 18.48 -49.89
CA THR A 90 30.49 19.03 -51.06
C THR A 90 29.34 18.13 -51.49
N LEU A 91 29.53 16.80 -51.43
CA LEU A 91 28.48 15.82 -51.76
C LEU A 91 27.31 15.90 -50.77
N HIS A 92 27.61 15.96 -49.47
CA HIS A 92 26.60 16.15 -48.43
C HIS A 92 25.89 17.50 -48.58
N ALA A 93 26.64 18.58 -48.87
CA ALA A 93 26.07 19.92 -49.07
C ALA A 93 25.08 19.96 -50.23
N ILE A 94 25.41 19.36 -51.37
CA ILE A 94 24.50 19.30 -52.52
C ILE A 94 23.21 18.55 -52.15
N ALA A 95 23.33 17.38 -51.51
CA ALA A 95 22.16 16.58 -51.14
C ALA A 95 21.26 17.27 -50.12
N VAL A 96 21.84 17.84 -49.06
CA VAL A 96 21.10 18.57 -48.02
C VAL A 96 20.44 19.83 -48.60
N ASN A 97 21.13 20.60 -49.43
CA ASN A 97 20.56 21.82 -50.01
C ASN A 97 19.37 21.51 -50.94
N ILE A 98 19.42 20.39 -51.67
CA ILE A 98 18.27 19.91 -52.45
C ILE A 98 17.11 19.53 -51.52
N MET A 99 17.37 18.77 -50.46
CA MET A 99 16.35 18.41 -49.46
C MET A 99 15.73 19.66 -48.83
N ASN A 100 16.56 20.66 -48.47
CA ASN A 100 16.12 21.91 -47.87
C ASN A 100 15.31 22.77 -48.84
N ALA A 101 15.73 22.85 -50.11
CA ALA A 101 15.01 23.62 -51.13
C ALA A 101 13.56 23.13 -51.31
N PHE A 102 13.33 21.82 -51.23
CA PHE A 102 11.97 21.25 -51.35
C PHE A 102 11.19 21.20 -50.03
N SER A 103 11.86 21.15 -48.87
CA SER A 103 11.21 21.10 -47.56
C SER A 103 10.51 22.41 -47.17
N ILE A 104 10.84 23.52 -47.84
CA ILE A 104 10.21 24.83 -47.64
C ILE A 104 8.74 24.82 -48.13
N PHE A 105 8.39 23.99 -49.12
CA PHE A 105 7.05 23.95 -49.69
C PHE A 105 6.13 22.98 -48.93
N ASP A 106 5.01 23.50 -48.39
CA ASP A 106 4.09 22.74 -47.55
C ASP A 106 3.43 21.55 -48.30
N GLU A 107 3.21 21.65 -49.63
CA GLU A 107 2.67 20.54 -50.42
C GLU A 107 3.68 19.38 -50.62
N LEU A 108 4.98 19.69 -50.53
CA LEU A 108 6.06 18.74 -50.83
C LEU A 108 6.68 18.14 -49.57
N VAL A 109 6.78 18.90 -48.48
CA VAL A 109 7.45 18.47 -47.25
C VAL A 109 6.84 17.20 -46.63
N SER A 110 5.54 16.97 -46.86
CA SER A 110 4.79 15.81 -46.36
C SER A 110 4.98 14.53 -47.19
N ARG A 111 5.72 14.61 -48.31
CA ARG A 111 5.86 13.54 -49.30
C ARG A 111 6.84 12.46 -48.84
N PRO A 112 6.57 11.16 -49.11
CA PRO A 112 7.43 10.04 -48.67
C PRO A 112 8.89 10.15 -49.09
N GLU A 113 9.14 10.78 -50.25
CA GLU A 113 10.48 10.98 -50.81
C GLU A 113 11.38 11.80 -49.87
N LEU A 114 10.81 12.76 -49.12
CA LEU A 114 11.54 13.52 -48.10
C LEU A 114 11.54 12.80 -46.74
N ILE A 115 10.37 12.35 -46.28
CA ILE A 115 10.19 11.77 -44.94
C ILE A 115 11.07 10.53 -44.72
N THR A 116 11.15 9.63 -45.71
CA THR A 116 11.98 8.40 -45.63
C THR A 116 13.48 8.65 -45.56
N ARG A 117 13.93 9.90 -45.75
CA ARG A 117 15.34 10.32 -45.66
C ARG A 117 15.63 11.14 -44.41
N ALA A 118 14.63 11.41 -43.56
CA ALA A 118 14.82 12.17 -42.33
C ALA A 118 15.88 11.56 -41.42
N ARG A 119 15.95 10.22 -41.30
CA ARG A 119 17.01 9.56 -40.52
C ARG A 119 18.41 9.81 -41.08
N LEU A 120 18.57 9.80 -42.40
CA LEU A 120 19.88 10.07 -43.04
C LEU A 120 20.35 11.50 -42.76
N LEU A 121 19.42 12.47 -42.79
CA LEU A 121 19.69 13.85 -42.40
C LEU A 121 20.08 13.95 -40.92
N ALA A 122 19.35 13.26 -40.03
CA ALA A 122 19.66 13.24 -38.61
C ALA A 122 21.05 12.61 -38.33
N ASP A 123 21.41 11.52 -39.00
CA ASP A 123 22.73 10.90 -38.85
C ASP A 123 23.86 11.86 -39.27
N LEU A 124 23.66 12.73 -40.26
CA LEU A 124 24.64 13.76 -40.65
C LEU A 124 24.83 14.84 -39.58
N LEU A 125 23.79 15.22 -38.82
CA LEU A 125 23.95 16.18 -37.71
C LEU A 125 24.96 15.72 -36.66
N THR A 126 25.14 14.41 -36.51
CA THR A 126 26.10 13.86 -35.54
C THR A 126 27.57 13.99 -35.99
N GLN A 127 27.84 14.30 -37.26
CA GLN A 127 29.17 14.19 -37.88
C GLN A 127 29.99 15.51 -37.90
N ARG A 128 29.55 16.58 -37.22
CA ARG A 128 30.19 17.92 -37.18
C ARG A 128 30.54 18.47 -38.57
N HIS A 129 29.55 19.09 -39.23
CA HIS A 129 29.73 19.78 -40.51
C HIS A 129 29.85 21.31 -40.36
N GLN A 130 29.99 22.02 -41.48
CA GLN A 130 29.91 23.49 -41.54
C GLN A 130 28.57 24.01 -40.98
N GLU A 131 28.59 25.23 -40.43
CA GLU A 131 27.46 25.89 -39.76
C GLU A 131 26.24 26.05 -40.69
N ASP A 132 26.47 26.47 -41.94
CA ASP A 132 25.42 26.62 -42.97
C ASP A 132 24.73 25.29 -43.31
N LEU A 133 25.51 24.20 -43.37
CA LEU A 133 24.97 22.87 -43.66
C LEU A 133 24.11 22.37 -42.50
N THR A 134 24.58 22.58 -41.27
CA THR A 134 23.88 22.19 -40.05
C THR A 134 22.53 22.90 -39.95
N THR A 135 22.48 24.19 -40.24
CA THR A 135 21.24 24.98 -40.30
C THR A 135 20.25 24.40 -41.33
N SER A 136 20.72 24.08 -42.53
CA SER A 136 19.89 23.52 -43.60
C SER A 136 19.32 22.13 -43.26
N ILE A 137 20.12 21.29 -42.58
CA ILE A 137 19.64 19.99 -42.09
C ILE A 137 18.54 20.20 -41.04
N LEU A 138 18.79 21.07 -40.06
CA LEU A 138 17.83 21.31 -38.98
C LEU A 138 16.52 21.90 -39.52
N GLN A 139 16.57 22.90 -40.40
CA GLN A 139 15.38 23.45 -41.06
C GLN A 139 14.57 22.36 -41.76
N SER A 140 15.24 21.50 -42.53
CA SER A 140 14.61 20.39 -43.23
C SER A 140 13.91 19.42 -42.27
N LEU A 141 14.60 18.98 -41.21
CA LEU A 141 14.06 18.04 -40.23
C LEU A 141 12.88 18.63 -39.45
N LEU A 142 12.96 19.91 -39.07
CA LEU A 142 11.92 20.57 -38.29
C LEU A 142 10.65 20.84 -39.12
N ARG A 143 10.81 21.21 -40.39
CA ARG A 143 9.67 21.35 -41.33
C ARG A 143 9.02 19.99 -41.61
N MET A 144 9.82 18.94 -41.83
CA MET A 144 9.31 17.56 -41.96
C MET A 144 8.58 17.10 -40.69
N GLY A 145 9.12 17.40 -39.51
CA GLY A 145 8.52 17.05 -38.22
C GLY A 145 7.22 17.78 -37.93
N SER A 146 7.13 19.04 -38.36
CA SER A 146 5.89 19.82 -38.25
C SER A 146 4.78 19.26 -39.14
N SER A 147 5.15 18.64 -40.27
CA SER A 147 4.20 18.04 -41.21
C SER A 147 3.82 16.59 -40.88
N ARG A 148 4.81 15.78 -40.46
CA ARG A 148 4.71 14.33 -40.25
C ARG A 148 5.40 13.91 -38.95
N PRO A 149 4.89 14.34 -37.77
CA PRO A 149 5.58 14.16 -36.50
C PRO A 149 5.72 12.69 -36.11
N VAL A 150 4.68 11.87 -36.34
CA VAL A 150 4.68 10.45 -35.95
C VAL A 150 5.75 9.67 -36.71
N GLU A 151 5.87 9.90 -38.01
CA GLU A 151 6.86 9.25 -38.86
C GLU A 151 8.28 9.64 -38.45
N LEU A 152 8.54 10.92 -38.13
CA LEU A 152 9.87 11.34 -37.67
C LEU A 152 10.24 10.80 -36.29
N ILE A 153 9.25 10.65 -35.41
CA ILE A 153 9.44 10.00 -34.10
C ILE A 153 9.84 8.53 -34.32
N GLN A 154 9.17 7.81 -35.22
CA GLN A 154 9.49 6.42 -35.56
C GLN A 154 10.90 6.26 -36.15
N GLU A 155 11.34 7.23 -36.95
CA GLU A 155 12.70 7.25 -37.52
C GLU A 155 13.79 7.59 -36.49
N GLY A 156 13.43 7.97 -35.25
CA GLY A 156 14.38 8.28 -34.17
C GLY A 156 15.01 9.68 -34.27
N VAL A 157 14.42 10.58 -35.07
CA VAL A 157 14.89 11.96 -35.23
C VAL A 157 14.90 12.78 -33.91
N PRO A 158 13.91 12.65 -33.00
CA PRO A 158 13.87 13.44 -31.76
C PRO A 158 15.12 13.27 -30.88
N VAL A 159 15.74 12.09 -30.86
CA VAL A 159 16.97 11.81 -30.10
C VAL A 159 18.12 12.69 -30.59
N VAL A 160 18.28 12.80 -31.91
CA VAL A 160 19.32 13.64 -32.50
C VAL A 160 19.02 15.12 -32.30
N LEU A 161 17.74 15.51 -32.40
CA LEU A 161 17.34 16.89 -32.14
C LEU A 161 17.57 17.30 -30.68
N ALA A 162 17.36 16.40 -29.72
CA ALA A 162 17.68 16.66 -28.31
C ALA A 162 19.16 16.97 -28.12
N MET A 163 20.05 16.26 -28.84
CA MET A 163 21.50 16.52 -28.82
C MET A 163 21.88 17.81 -29.55
N ALA A 164 21.15 18.18 -30.60
CA ALA A 164 21.38 19.40 -31.38
C ALA A 164 20.72 20.65 -30.75
N LEU A 165 19.88 20.47 -29.72
CA LEU A 165 19.10 21.55 -29.11
C LEU A 165 19.94 22.72 -28.60
N PRO A 166 21.15 22.55 -28.01
CA PRO A 166 22.00 23.68 -27.63
C PRO A 166 22.33 24.61 -28.81
N LEU A 167 22.56 24.05 -30.00
CA LEU A 167 22.81 24.81 -31.22
C LEU A 167 21.54 25.55 -31.66
N ILE A 168 20.41 24.84 -31.71
CA ILE A 168 19.10 25.41 -32.09
C ILE A 168 18.74 26.58 -31.17
N THR A 169 18.94 26.46 -29.86
CA THR A 169 18.60 27.52 -28.90
C THR A 169 19.54 28.73 -28.97
N LYS A 170 20.75 28.56 -29.49
CA LYS A 170 21.76 29.62 -29.56
C LYS A 170 21.72 30.38 -30.88
N GLU A 171 21.52 29.67 -31.99
CA GLU A 171 21.65 30.20 -33.35
C GLU A 171 20.32 30.18 -34.12
N GLY A 172 19.36 29.37 -33.70
CA GLY A 172 18.06 29.25 -34.35
C GLY A 172 17.13 30.41 -34.04
N ASP A 173 16.20 30.66 -34.96
CA ASP A 173 15.11 31.58 -34.70
C ASP A 173 14.05 30.96 -33.75
N ARG A 174 13.10 31.80 -33.33
CA ARG A 174 12.05 31.38 -32.40
C ARG A 174 11.16 30.26 -32.96
N GLU A 175 10.94 30.24 -34.27
CA GLU A 175 10.08 29.25 -34.91
C GLU A 175 10.76 27.88 -34.92
N MET A 176 12.06 27.87 -35.22
CA MET A 176 12.92 26.68 -35.19
C MET A 176 12.98 26.06 -33.79
N ILE A 177 13.16 26.88 -32.75
CA ILE A 177 13.15 26.42 -31.36
C ILE A 177 11.79 25.81 -31.02
N LEU A 178 10.68 26.45 -31.43
CA LEU A 178 9.32 25.97 -31.19
C LEU A 178 9.05 24.61 -31.87
N GLN A 179 9.42 24.47 -33.13
CA GLN A 179 9.24 23.23 -33.89
C GLN A 179 10.05 22.08 -33.26
N ALA A 180 11.28 22.36 -32.81
CA ALA A 180 12.11 21.36 -32.14
C ALA A 180 11.45 20.90 -30.84
N ILE A 181 11.01 21.85 -30.02
CA ILE A 181 10.24 21.66 -28.78
C ILE A 181 9.01 20.79 -29.03
N GLN A 182 8.17 21.11 -30.00
CA GLN A 182 6.94 20.36 -30.29
C GLN A 182 7.21 18.91 -30.69
N LEU A 183 8.23 18.67 -31.51
CA LEU A 183 8.61 17.32 -31.94
C LEU A 183 9.20 16.51 -30.77
N LEU A 184 10.00 17.13 -29.91
CA LEU A 184 10.51 16.51 -28.68
C LEU A 184 9.38 16.16 -27.70
N ALA A 185 8.40 17.04 -27.52
CA ALA A 185 7.24 16.79 -26.66
C ALA A 185 6.44 15.56 -27.11
N GLY A 186 6.16 15.45 -28.41
CA GLY A 186 5.48 14.28 -28.98
C GLY A 186 6.23 12.98 -28.70
N ALA A 187 7.56 13.02 -28.77
CA ALA A 187 8.42 11.85 -28.54
C ALA A 187 8.60 11.49 -27.06
N ALA A 188 8.62 12.48 -26.15
CA ALA A 188 8.82 12.29 -24.72
C ALA A 188 7.70 11.45 -24.06
N THR A 189 6.52 11.38 -24.68
CA THR A 189 5.43 10.50 -24.24
C THR A 189 5.68 9.01 -24.54
N THR A 190 6.70 8.68 -25.33
CA THR A 190 7.04 7.31 -25.74
C THR A 190 8.30 6.83 -25.01
N SER A 191 8.18 5.73 -24.27
CA SER A 191 9.14 5.32 -23.24
C SER A 191 10.53 4.84 -23.73
N ALA A 192 10.76 4.78 -25.05
CA ALA A 192 11.91 4.11 -25.64
C ALA A 192 13.24 4.89 -25.55
N HIS A 193 13.24 6.19 -25.25
CA HIS A 193 14.42 7.05 -25.45
C HIS A 193 14.75 8.05 -24.32
N HIS A 194 14.34 7.77 -23.07
CA HIS A 194 14.50 8.69 -21.92
C HIS A 194 15.90 9.30 -21.75
N SER A 195 16.98 8.53 -21.90
CA SER A 195 18.36 9.03 -21.71
C SER A 195 18.78 10.08 -22.74
N ALA A 196 18.25 10.01 -23.96
CA ALA A 196 18.55 10.99 -25.00
C ALA A 196 17.91 12.36 -24.70
N PHE A 197 16.71 12.36 -24.12
CA PHE A 197 16.00 13.59 -23.77
C PHE A 197 16.61 14.32 -22.57
N LEU A 198 17.43 13.64 -21.74
CA LEU A 198 18.19 14.31 -20.67
C LEU A 198 19.17 15.36 -21.23
N HIS A 199 19.72 15.14 -22.43
CA HIS A 199 20.57 16.14 -23.09
C HIS A 199 19.83 17.43 -23.48
N ALA A 200 18.50 17.38 -23.60
CA ALA A 200 17.67 18.55 -23.86
C ALA A 200 17.42 19.39 -22.59
N LEU A 201 17.65 18.86 -21.38
CA LEU A 201 17.33 19.57 -20.14
C LEU A 201 18.13 20.88 -19.96
N PRO A 202 19.48 20.92 -20.08
CA PRO A 202 20.22 22.18 -19.93
C PRO A 202 19.81 23.30 -20.90
N PRO A 203 19.70 23.07 -22.24
CA PRO A 203 19.29 24.14 -23.15
C PRO A 203 17.84 24.58 -22.92
N LEU A 204 16.91 23.66 -22.63
CA LEU A 204 15.52 24.03 -22.29
C LEU A 204 15.45 24.85 -21.00
N ALA A 205 16.17 24.45 -19.95
CA ALA A 205 16.22 25.19 -18.70
C ALA A 205 16.82 26.60 -18.91
N SER A 206 17.83 26.73 -19.76
CA SER A 206 18.42 28.03 -20.12
C SER A 206 17.43 28.94 -20.86
N VAL A 207 16.66 28.41 -21.83
CA VAL A 207 15.59 29.17 -22.50
C VAL A 207 14.50 29.55 -21.50
N PHE A 208 14.10 28.64 -20.61
CA PHE A 208 13.12 28.91 -19.56
C PHE A 208 13.58 30.01 -18.60
N ALA A 209 14.88 30.09 -18.29
CA ALA A 209 15.43 31.14 -17.43
C ALA A 209 15.49 32.51 -18.12
N SER A 210 15.83 32.53 -19.41
CA SER A 210 16.19 33.76 -20.13
C SER A 210 15.06 34.38 -20.96
N ASP A 211 14.19 33.56 -21.56
CA ASP A 211 13.12 34.03 -22.43
C ASP A 211 11.95 34.63 -21.63
N GLN A 212 11.42 35.76 -22.08
CA GLN A 212 10.30 36.46 -21.43
C GLN A 212 9.06 36.53 -22.33
N THR A 213 9.02 35.70 -23.38
CA THR A 213 7.91 35.61 -24.34
C THR A 213 7.00 34.42 -24.03
N ALA A 214 6.02 34.15 -24.89
CA ALA A 214 5.19 32.95 -24.78
C ALA A 214 5.98 31.63 -24.90
N LEU A 215 7.19 31.67 -25.47
CA LEU A 215 8.06 30.48 -25.61
C LEU A 215 8.43 29.89 -24.24
N LYS A 216 8.70 30.73 -23.24
CA LYS A 216 8.93 30.31 -21.84
C LYS A 216 7.89 29.31 -21.32
N PHE A 217 6.60 29.58 -21.57
CA PHE A 217 5.52 28.72 -21.07
C PHE A 217 5.35 27.44 -21.89
N GLN A 218 5.73 27.43 -23.16
CA GLN A 218 5.79 26.22 -23.97
C GLN A 218 6.93 25.32 -23.49
N VAL A 219 8.09 25.90 -23.19
CA VAL A 219 9.22 25.20 -22.58
C VAL A 219 8.84 24.65 -21.21
N LEU A 220 8.14 25.41 -20.36
CA LEU A 220 7.64 24.95 -19.07
C LEU A 220 6.82 23.65 -19.20
N ASN A 221 5.88 23.60 -20.14
CA ASN A 221 5.06 22.41 -20.36
C ASN A 221 5.91 21.18 -20.72
N ILE A 222 6.93 21.35 -21.56
CA ILE A 222 7.83 20.27 -21.94
C ILE A 222 8.72 19.83 -20.79
N LEU A 223 9.26 20.77 -20.03
CA LEU A 223 10.09 20.44 -18.86
C LEU A 223 9.31 19.56 -17.88
N VAL A 224 8.04 19.87 -17.64
CA VAL A 224 7.15 19.01 -16.84
C VAL A 224 7.00 17.63 -17.47
N GLN A 225 6.71 17.53 -18.77
CA GLN A 225 6.56 16.23 -19.46
C GLN A 225 7.83 15.37 -19.42
N ILE A 226 9.01 15.96 -19.69
CA ILE A 226 10.30 15.26 -19.68
C ILE A 226 10.66 14.83 -18.26
N LEU A 227 10.49 15.69 -17.25
CA LEU A 227 10.92 15.37 -15.90
C LEU A 227 9.97 14.42 -15.18
N THR A 228 8.66 14.47 -15.47
CA THR A 228 7.70 13.47 -14.96
C THR A 228 8.03 12.07 -15.47
N THR A 229 8.57 11.94 -16.68
CA THR A 229 8.96 10.65 -17.28
C THR A 229 10.38 10.21 -16.91
N ALA A 230 11.33 11.14 -16.79
CA ALA A 230 12.74 10.83 -16.52
C ALA A 230 13.02 10.37 -15.07
N GLY A 231 12.24 10.81 -14.09
CA GLY A 231 12.45 10.51 -12.67
C GLY A 231 13.88 10.86 -12.20
N ASP A 232 14.48 9.99 -11.37
CA ASP A 232 15.81 10.20 -10.78
C ASP A 232 16.97 10.23 -11.78
N GLN A 233 16.78 9.75 -13.01
CA GLN A 233 17.83 9.78 -14.05
C GLN A 233 18.25 11.21 -14.41
N SER A 234 17.36 12.18 -14.18
CA SER A 234 17.60 13.62 -14.40
C SER A 234 18.80 14.18 -13.60
N LYS A 235 19.16 13.57 -12.46
CA LYS A 235 20.32 13.97 -11.64
C LYS A 235 21.67 13.78 -12.33
N SER A 236 21.73 12.94 -13.35
CA SER A 236 22.96 12.63 -14.07
C SER A 236 23.54 13.82 -14.85
N THR A 237 22.72 14.85 -15.12
CA THR A 237 23.13 16.05 -15.84
C THR A 237 23.16 17.23 -14.86
N PRO A 238 24.33 17.81 -14.52
CA PRO A 238 24.42 18.93 -13.59
C PRO A 238 24.21 20.30 -14.28
N GLY A 239 23.76 21.31 -13.52
CA GLY A 239 23.82 22.73 -13.88
C GLY A 239 22.56 23.34 -14.51
N TRP A 240 21.48 22.57 -14.64
CA TRP A 240 20.20 23.07 -15.19
C TRP A 240 19.22 23.48 -14.08
N GLU A 241 19.38 22.95 -12.88
CA GLU A 241 18.53 23.17 -11.71
C GLU A 241 18.46 24.63 -11.27
N ASP A 242 19.56 25.37 -11.39
CA ASP A 242 19.62 26.81 -11.10
C ASP A 242 18.88 27.63 -12.17
N SER A 243 18.95 27.20 -13.44
CA SER A 243 18.21 27.85 -14.53
C SER A 243 16.70 27.66 -14.35
N ILE A 244 16.26 26.47 -13.93
CA ILE A 244 14.85 26.23 -13.56
C ILE A 244 14.42 27.13 -12.41
N ARG A 245 15.23 27.25 -11.36
CA ARG A 245 14.95 28.14 -10.22
C ARG A 245 14.79 29.59 -10.68
N VAL A 246 15.69 30.09 -11.53
CA VAL A 246 15.61 31.46 -12.10
C VAL A 246 14.33 31.64 -12.91
N GLY A 247 13.98 30.70 -13.78
CA GLY A 247 12.75 30.78 -14.58
C GLY A 247 11.49 30.78 -13.71
N LEU A 248 11.43 29.93 -12.67
CA LEU A 248 10.29 29.88 -11.75
C LEU A 248 10.16 31.15 -10.90
N LYS A 249 11.27 31.76 -10.47
CA LYS A 249 11.24 33.07 -9.80
C LYS A 249 10.58 34.14 -10.64
N ASP A 250 10.92 34.20 -11.93
CA ASP A 250 10.32 35.16 -12.85
C ASP A 250 8.82 34.88 -13.06
N VAL A 251 8.44 33.61 -13.17
CA VAL A 251 7.05 33.17 -13.38
C VAL A 251 6.18 33.51 -12.17
N PHE A 252 6.58 33.14 -10.95
CA PHE A 252 5.82 33.45 -9.74
C PHE A 252 5.86 34.94 -9.36
N GLY A 253 6.88 35.68 -9.80
CA GLY A 253 6.91 37.14 -9.70
C GLY A 253 6.01 37.88 -10.71
N SER A 254 5.35 37.16 -11.62
CA SER A 254 4.55 37.72 -12.72
C SER A 254 3.07 37.37 -12.60
N LYS A 255 2.21 38.07 -13.36
CA LYS A 255 0.78 37.73 -13.46
C LYS A 255 0.59 36.59 -14.47
N ILE A 256 0.14 35.44 -13.99
CA ILE A 256 0.02 34.20 -14.78
C ILE A 256 -1.40 33.62 -14.75
N SER A 257 -1.73 32.82 -15.78
CA SER A 257 -2.97 32.04 -15.87
C SER A 257 -2.96 30.81 -14.94
N GLN A 258 -4.13 30.18 -14.74
CA GLN A 258 -4.25 28.97 -13.91
C GLN A 258 -3.40 27.82 -14.45
N THR A 259 -3.49 27.51 -15.75
CA THR A 259 -2.68 26.43 -16.37
C THR A 259 -1.17 26.66 -16.18
N GLN A 260 -0.70 27.89 -16.34
CA GLN A 260 0.71 28.23 -16.13
C GLN A 260 1.13 28.08 -14.67
N ARG A 261 0.25 28.46 -13.74
CA ARG A 261 0.47 28.29 -12.29
C ARG A 261 0.56 26.82 -11.91
N ASP A 262 -0.40 26.01 -12.36
CA ASP A 262 -0.46 24.59 -12.07
C ASP A 262 0.80 23.89 -12.59
N LEU A 263 1.21 24.13 -13.84
CA LEU A 263 2.46 23.59 -14.40
C LEU A 263 3.71 24.04 -13.64
N SER A 264 3.73 25.28 -13.14
CA SER A 264 4.85 25.81 -12.35
C SER A 264 4.94 25.15 -10.98
N LEU A 265 3.81 24.89 -10.32
CA LEU A 265 3.75 24.16 -9.04
C LEU A 265 4.16 22.70 -9.23
N VAL A 266 3.71 22.05 -10.30
CA VAL A 266 4.15 20.69 -10.65
C VAL A 266 5.66 20.67 -10.90
N LEU A 267 6.19 21.61 -11.70
CA LEU A 267 7.64 21.69 -11.92
C LEU A 267 8.38 21.90 -10.60
N SER A 268 7.92 22.81 -9.73
CA SER A 268 8.49 23.03 -8.40
C SER A 268 8.51 21.76 -7.54
N SER A 269 7.41 20.99 -7.52
CA SER A 269 7.32 19.73 -6.77
C SER A 269 8.34 18.69 -7.26
N ILE A 270 8.48 18.55 -8.59
CA ILE A 270 9.49 17.70 -9.22
C ILE A 270 10.90 18.12 -8.81
N MET A 271 11.18 19.43 -8.80
CA MET A 271 12.50 19.93 -8.39
C MET A 271 12.80 19.63 -6.92
N ILE A 272 11.84 19.78 -6.02
CA ILE A 272 12.00 19.47 -4.59
C ILE A 272 12.20 17.96 -4.39
N ARG A 273 11.41 17.11 -5.05
CA ARG A 273 11.57 15.65 -5.00
C ARG A 273 12.92 15.19 -5.53
N THR A 274 13.43 15.88 -6.56
CA THR A 274 14.71 15.53 -7.18
C THR A 274 15.89 16.04 -6.35
N PHE A 275 15.95 17.34 -6.05
CA PHE A 275 17.13 17.98 -5.46
C PHE A 275 17.04 18.23 -3.95
N GLY A 276 15.93 17.82 -3.33
CA GLY A 276 15.66 18.08 -1.92
C GLY A 276 15.17 19.51 -1.67
N PRO A 277 14.76 19.81 -0.43
CA PRO A 277 14.12 21.08 -0.10
C PRO A 277 15.11 22.25 -0.01
N THR A 278 16.41 21.98 0.14
CA THR A 278 17.48 22.99 0.03
C THR A 278 17.51 23.65 -1.34
N TRP A 279 16.98 23.03 -2.40
CA TRP A 279 16.87 23.70 -3.70
C TRP A 279 15.92 24.91 -3.67
N MET A 280 14.93 24.93 -2.78
CA MET A 280 13.96 26.02 -2.68
C MET A 280 14.53 27.23 -1.91
N PHE A 281 15.21 26.98 -0.79
CA PHE A 281 15.69 28.02 0.12
C PHE A 281 17.21 28.26 0.10
N GLY A 282 18.00 27.25 -0.26
CA GLY A 282 19.46 27.21 -0.17
C GLY A 282 20.20 28.23 -1.03
N ALA A 283 21.40 28.66 -0.60
CA ALA A 283 22.29 29.49 -1.40
C ALA A 283 22.89 28.66 -2.56
N SER A 284 23.01 29.23 -3.76
CA SER A 284 23.79 28.59 -4.83
C SER A 284 25.28 28.87 -4.56
N PRO A 285 26.17 27.86 -4.57
CA PRO A 285 27.60 28.03 -4.26
C PRO A 285 28.34 29.00 -5.21
N ASP A 286 27.75 29.38 -6.35
CA ASP A 286 28.41 30.17 -7.40
C ASP A 286 27.86 31.61 -7.63
N SER A 287 27.12 32.20 -6.69
CA SER A 287 26.60 33.58 -6.89
C SER A 287 27.63 34.69 -6.65
N LYS A 288 28.72 34.70 -7.45
CA LYS A 288 29.52 35.92 -7.74
C LYS A 288 29.06 36.63 -9.04
N GLY A 289 28.00 36.13 -9.68
CA GLY A 289 27.39 36.74 -10.86
C GLY A 289 26.14 37.56 -10.53
N LYS A 290 25.86 38.61 -11.32
CA LYS A 290 24.62 39.38 -11.29
C LYS A 290 23.42 38.46 -11.54
N THR A 291 22.66 38.13 -10.49
CA THR A 291 21.37 37.43 -10.63
C THR A 291 20.38 38.34 -11.36
N THR A 292 19.84 37.88 -12.49
CA THR A 292 18.85 38.60 -13.30
C THR A 292 17.43 38.57 -12.69
N SER A 293 17.12 37.61 -11.82
CA SER A 293 15.81 37.52 -11.17
C SER A 293 15.66 38.51 -10.01
N ARG A 294 14.48 39.13 -9.87
CA ARG A 294 14.20 40.12 -8.80
C ARG A 294 14.08 39.54 -7.39
N LEU A 295 13.86 38.23 -7.25
CA LEU A 295 13.59 37.56 -5.96
C LEU A 295 14.83 36.85 -5.39
N SER A 296 15.09 37.04 -4.09
CA SER A 296 16.05 36.21 -3.34
C SER A 296 15.54 34.77 -3.20
N HIS A 297 16.41 33.81 -2.79
CA HIS A 297 15.99 32.42 -2.56
C HIS A 297 14.97 32.30 -1.43
N ALA A 298 15.20 33.02 -0.32
CA ALA A 298 14.23 33.12 0.77
C ALA A 298 12.86 33.64 0.27
N GLN A 299 12.84 34.74 -0.49
CA GLN A 299 11.60 35.31 -1.03
C GLN A 299 10.89 34.35 -2.00
N PHE A 300 11.66 33.66 -2.84
CA PHE A 300 11.15 32.66 -3.77
C PHE A 300 10.46 31.51 -3.02
N GLY A 301 11.15 30.89 -2.06
CA GLY A 301 10.58 29.78 -1.28
C GLY A 301 9.34 30.20 -0.50
N THR A 302 9.35 31.39 0.12
CA THR A 302 8.17 31.94 0.80
C THR A 302 6.99 32.16 -0.15
N ILE A 303 7.20 32.79 -1.32
CA ILE A 303 6.12 33.00 -2.31
C ILE A 303 5.58 31.68 -2.83
N LEU A 304 6.47 30.74 -3.17
CA LEU A 304 6.10 29.42 -3.65
C LEU A 304 5.21 28.69 -2.64
N LEU A 305 5.60 28.69 -1.35
CA LEU A 305 4.79 28.13 -0.28
C LEU A 305 3.42 28.82 -0.18
N HIS A 306 3.37 30.16 -0.15
CA HIS A 306 2.10 30.89 -0.04
C HIS A 306 1.14 30.58 -1.19
N ILE A 307 1.67 30.44 -2.42
CA ILE A 307 0.87 30.05 -3.58
C ILE A 307 0.37 28.61 -3.42
N ALA A 308 1.22 27.67 -3.02
CA ALA A 308 0.81 26.29 -2.78
C ALA A 308 -0.27 26.20 -1.68
N CYS A 309 -0.10 26.90 -0.55
CA CYS A 309 -1.10 26.98 0.51
C CYS A 309 -2.42 27.60 0.02
N ALA A 310 -2.37 28.63 -0.81
CA ALA A 310 -3.58 29.22 -1.39
C ALA A 310 -4.30 28.24 -2.33
N GLU A 311 -3.57 27.54 -3.20
CA GLU A 311 -4.15 26.55 -4.11
C GLU A 311 -4.73 25.34 -3.36
N VAL A 312 -4.10 24.87 -2.28
CA VAL A 312 -4.67 23.81 -1.42
C VAL A 312 -6.03 24.23 -0.90
N ARG A 313 -6.13 25.43 -0.31
CA ARG A 313 -7.40 25.92 0.25
C ARG A 313 -8.48 26.07 -0.81
N VAL A 314 -8.18 26.80 -1.89
CA VAL A 314 -9.15 27.03 -2.98
C VAL A 314 -9.59 25.72 -3.61
N THR A 315 -8.65 24.83 -3.89
CA THR A 315 -8.98 23.55 -4.55
C THR A 315 -9.80 22.66 -3.62
N LEU A 316 -9.50 22.58 -2.33
CA LEU A 316 -10.29 21.78 -1.39
C LEU A 316 -11.68 22.37 -1.15
N ASP A 317 -11.81 23.70 -1.05
CA ASP A 317 -13.11 24.37 -0.89
C ASP A 317 -14.06 24.12 -2.08
N ASP A 318 -13.51 23.92 -3.28
CA ASP A 318 -14.28 23.61 -4.49
C ASP A 318 -14.77 22.14 -4.54
N LEU A 319 -14.27 21.23 -3.68
CA LEU A 319 -14.54 19.77 -3.74
C LEU A 319 -15.81 19.31 -3.00
N THR A 320 -16.84 20.15 -2.97
CA THR A 320 -18.03 19.98 -2.12
C THR A 320 -18.84 18.70 -2.35
N ASP A 321 -18.76 18.01 -3.50
CA ASP A 321 -19.57 16.79 -3.77
C ASP A 321 -18.81 15.64 -4.46
N GLN A 322 -17.52 15.80 -4.74
CA GLN A 322 -16.77 14.81 -5.54
C GLN A 322 -16.07 13.76 -4.64
N ASP A 323 -16.39 12.48 -4.85
CA ASP A 323 -15.77 11.34 -4.13
C ASP A 323 -14.83 10.49 -4.99
N ARG A 324 -14.83 10.72 -6.31
CA ARG A 324 -13.99 9.98 -7.25
C ARG A 324 -13.24 10.97 -8.11
N PHE A 325 -11.95 10.70 -8.27
CA PHE A 325 -11.05 11.50 -9.07
C PHE A 325 -10.49 10.61 -10.16
N ASP A 326 -10.69 11.02 -11.40
CA ASP A 326 -9.97 10.43 -12.53
C ASP A 326 -8.56 11.01 -12.55
N ASP A 327 -7.60 10.26 -13.12
CA ASP A 327 -6.21 10.73 -13.20
C ASP A 327 -6.11 12.09 -13.89
N THR A 328 -7.01 12.42 -14.82
CA THR A 328 -7.00 13.71 -15.55
C THR A 328 -7.57 14.89 -14.76
N ASP A 329 -8.16 14.66 -13.59
CA ASP A 329 -8.78 15.72 -12.81
C ASP A 329 -7.73 16.67 -12.23
N ARG A 330 -7.95 17.98 -12.36
CA ARG A 330 -7.03 19.01 -11.86
C ARG A 330 -6.61 18.77 -10.39
N PRO A 331 -7.52 18.48 -9.43
CA PRO A 331 -7.15 18.20 -8.05
C PRO A 331 -6.22 17.00 -7.88
N ALA A 332 -6.39 15.95 -8.69
CA ALA A 332 -5.60 14.72 -8.62
C ALA A 332 -4.12 14.95 -8.99
N HIS A 333 -3.83 15.96 -9.81
CA HIS A 333 -2.46 16.34 -10.16
C HIS A 333 -1.91 17.48 -9.32
N LEU A 334 -2.74 18.49 -9.02
CA LEU A 334 -2.29 19.73 -8.38
C LEU A 334 -2.04 19.55 -6.89
N LEU A 335 -2.97 18.91 -6.16
CA LEU A 335 -2.86 18.79 -4.71
C LEU A 335 -1.62 18.01 -4.28
N PRO A 336 -1.27 16.86 -4.88
CA PRO A 336 -0.01 16.19 -4.59
C PRO A 336 1.21 17.11 -4.75
N ALA A 337 1.28 17.87 -5.85
CA ALA A 337 2.38 18.80 -6.09
C ALA A 337 2.45 19.92 -5.04
N CYS A 338 1.30 20.46 -4.63
CA CYS A 338 1.25 21.45 -3.55
C CYS A 338 1.67 20.85 -2.20
N TYR A 339 1.20 19.65 -1.87
CA TYR A 339 1.58 18.97 -0.63
C TYR A 339 3.07 18.65 -0.58
N GLU A 340 3.69 18.21 -1.68
CA GLU A 340 5.15 18.01 -1.77
C GLU A 340 5.93 19.30 -1.48
N ILE A 341 5.44 20.46 -1.95
CA ILE A 341 6.04 21.77 -1.63
C ILE A 341 5.92 22.10 -0.14
N LEU A 342 4.75 21.84 0.46
CA LEU A 342 4.51 22.07 1.88
C LEU A 342 5.38 21.15 2.74
N GLU A 343 5.42 19.85 2.44
CA GLU A 343 6.28 18.85 3.10
C GLU A 343 7.75 19.21 2.97
N GLY A 344 8.22 19.58 1.77
CA GLY A 344 9.59 20.03 1.55
C GLY A 344 9.93 21.27 2.37
N THR A 345 8.98 22.20 2.54
CA THR A 345 9.19 23.38 3.39
C THR A 345 9.33 22.98 4.86
N MET A 346 8.46 22.12 5.37
CA MET A 346 8.54 21.63 6.75
C MET A 346 9.86 20.88 6.98
N GLN A 347 10.25 20.00 6.06
CA GLN A 347 11.53 19.29 6.12
C GLN A 347 12.73 20.25 6.17
N PHE A 348 12.72 21.32 5.37
CA PHE A 348 13.79 22.34 5.42
C PHE A 348 13.86 23.09 6.75
N LEU A 349 12.71 23.37 7.38
CA LEU A 349 12.67 24.12 8.63
C LEU A 349 13.12 23.29 9.85
N VAL A 350 13.00 21.97 9.76
CA VAL A 350 13.38 21.03 10.82
C VAL A 350 14.86 20.63 10.72
N ASP A 351 15.43 20.64 9.51
CA ASP A 351 16.82 20.27 9.27
C ASP A 351 17.81 21.34 9.78
N GLU A 352 18.40 21.09 10.96
CA GLU A 352 19.36 22.01 11.62
C GLU A 352 20.60 22.29 10.75
N ASP A 353 21.03 21.35 9.91
CA ASP A 353 22.18 21.52 9.01
C ASP A 353 21.84 22.42 7.80
N GLY A 354 20.57 22.45 7.37
CA GLY A 354 20.10 23.23 6.22
C GLY A 354 19.81 24.70 6.51
N VAL A 355 19.42 25.03 7.74
CA VAL A 355 19.09 26.42 8.17
C VAL A 355 20.34 27.28 8.35
N GLY A 356 21.50 26.67 8.62
CA GLY A 356 22.76 27.37 8.88
C GLY A 356 23.26 28.28 7.75
N GLU A 357 22.89 28.01 6.49
CA GLU A 357 23.31 28.81 5.32
C GLU A 357 22.28 29.85 4.83
N VAL A 358 21.03 29.80 5.32
CA VAL A 358 19.93 30.64 4.82
C VAL A 358 19.29 31.45 5.95
N VAL A 359 19.40 32.78 5.88
CA VAL A 359 18.77 33.68 6.85
C VAL A 359 17.31 33.96 6.46
N LEU A 360 16.36 33.15 6.94
CA LEU A 360 14.94 33.52 6.97
C LEU A 360 14.72 34.56 8.10
N THR A 361 14.01 35.65 7.79
CA THR A 361 13.68 36.65 8.82
C THR A 361 12.62 36.10 9.77
N THR A 362 12.57 36.59 11.01
CA THR A 362 11.52 36.22 11.97
C THR A 362 10.12 36.44 11.40
N ASP A 363 9.90 37.57 10.72
CA ASP A 363 8.63 37.85 10.04
C ASP A 363 8.32 36.84 8.93
N GLY A 364 9.34 36.40 8.19
CA GLY A 364 9.21 35.36 7.16
C GLY A 364 8.81 34.02 7.75
N LEU A 365 9.43 33.60 8.86
CA LEU A 365 9.08 32.38 9.58
C LEU A 365 7.65 32.42 10.14
N LEU A 366 7.25 33.55 10.74
CA LEU A 366 5.88 33.74 11.24
C LEU A 366 4.85 33.72 10.10
N SER A 367 5.17 34.30 8.95
CA SER A 367 4.33 34.28 7.75
C SER A 367 4.17 32.85 7.20
N ILE A 368 5.27 32.10 7.11
CA ILE A 368 5.28 30.70 6.68
C ILE A 368 4.41 29.84 7.62
N ARG A 369 4.63 29.95 8.94
CA ARG A 369 3.84 29.22 9.93
C ARG A 369 2.35 29.55 9.85
N GLY A 370 2.01 30.84 9.69
CA GLY A 370 0.63 31.28 9.50
C GLY A 370 -0.02 30.67 8.25
N ALA A 371 0.70 30.67 7.12
CA ALA A 371 0.19 30.10 5.86
C ALA A 371 -0.02 28.59 5.93
N LEU A 372 0.90 27.85 6.58
CA LEU A 372 0.75 26.41 6.82
C LEU A 372 -0.46 26.12 7.69
N ARG A 373 -0.62 26.85 8.80
CA ARG A 373 -1.76 26.69 9.71
C ARG A 373 -3.10 26.89 9.00
N GLU A 374 -3.23 27.93 8.19
CA GLU A 374 -4.46 28.19 7.42
C GLU A 374 -4.74 27.08 6.38
N ALA A 375 -3.69 26.60 5.69
CA ALA A 375 -3.84 25.50 4.74
C ALA A 375 -4.28 24.22 5.43
N PHE A 376 -3.61 23.81 6.52
CA PHE A 376 -3.92 22.58 7.25
C PHE A 376 -5.24 22.64 8.02
N ALA A 377 -5.73 23.81 8.40
CA ALA A 377 -7.11 23.97 8.87
C ALA A 377 -8.13 23.55 7.79
N SER A 378 -7.86 23.90 6.52
CA SER A 378 -8.73 23.52 5.39
C SER A 378 -8.57 22.04 5.03
N VAL A 379 -7.35 21.49 5.10
CA VAL A 379 -7.12 20.03 4.97
C VAL A 379 -7.86 19.26 6.07
N GLY A 380 -7.80 19.74 7.31
CA GLY A 380 -8.53 19.16 8.44
C GLY A 380 -10.03 19.15 8.23
N ALA A 381 -10.62 20.28 7.80
CA ALA A 381 -12.04 20.37 7.47
C ALA A 381 -12.44 19.38 6.37
N PHE A 382 -11.63 19.27 5.31
CA PHE A 382 -11.83 18.29 4.25
C PHE A 382 -11.79 16.84 4.77
N LEU A 383 -10.81 16.46 5.60
CA LEU A 383 -10.71 15.12 6.17
C LEU A 383 -11.88 14.78 7.11
N VAL A 384 -12.35 15.76 7.88
CA VAL A 384 -13.57 15.63 8.71
C VAL A 384 -14.79 15.35 7.85
N GLU A 385 -14.93 16.06 6.72
CA GLU A 385 -16.02 15.81 5.77
C GLU A 385 -15.94 14.41 5.16
N ARG A 386 -14.73 13.95 4.78
CA ARG A 386 -14.51 12.57 4.28
C ARG A 386 -14.91 11.54 5.32
N MET A 387 -14.58 11.76 6.59
CA MET A 387 -15.00 10.89 7.68
C MET A 387 -16.52 10.85 7.84
N ALA A 388 -17.21 12.00 7.75
CA ALA A 388 -18.67 12.06 7.80
C ALA A 388 -19.32 11.27 6.64
N ARG A 389 -18.75 11.36 5.43
CA ARG A 389 -19.22 10.58 4.27
C ARG A 389 -18.99 9.09 4.43
N PHE A 390 -17.82 8.69 4.95
CA PHE A 390 -17.54 7.30 5.29
C PHE A 390 -18.54 6.75 6.32
N GLN A 391 -18.86 7.51 7.36
CA GLN A 391 -19.86 7.12 8.37
C GLN A 391 -21.27 6.99 7.77
N ALA A 392 -21.62 7.84 6.81
CA ALA A 392 -22.94 7.80 6.16
C ALA A 392 -23.10 6.64 5.18
N ARG A 393 -22.04 6.25 4.47
CA ARG A 393 -22.12 5.28 3.35
C ARG A 393 -21.48 3.92 3.63
N GLY A 394 -20.52 3.86 4.55
CA GLY A 394 -19.72 2.66 4.82
C GLY A 394 -18.73 2.29 3.71
N ASP A 395 -18.43 3.21 2.79
CA ASP A 395 -17.55 2.98 1.63
C ASP A 395 -16.13 3.52 1.88
N PHE A 396 -15.14 2.64 1.91
CA PHE A 396 -13.74 2.99 2.16
C PHE A 396 -13.08 3.75 0.99
N HIS A 397 -13.65 3.72 -0.22
CA HIS A 397 -13.11 4.48 -1.37
C HIS A 397 -13.09 6.01 -1.14
N VAL A 398 -13.87 6.50 -0.17
CA VAL A 398 -13.81 7.90 0.26
C VAL A 398 -12.41 8.27 0.78
N PHE A 399 -11.68 7.32 1.37
CA PHE A 399 -10.28 7.48 1.77
C PHE A 399 -9.29 7.04 0.68
N ASP A 400 -9.62 6.00 -0.10
CA ASP A 400 -8.74 5.45 -1.13
C ASP A 400 -8.89 6.15 -2.49
N ASN A 401 -8.39 7.38 -2.56
CA ASN A 401 -8.21 8.17 -3.77
C ASN A 401 -7.02 9.11 -3.60
N ILE A 402 -6.38 9.51 -4.71
CA ILE A 402 -5.13 10.30 -4.70
C ILE A 402 -5.28 11.57 -3.85
N VAL A 403 -6.37 12.32 -4.01
CA VAL A 403 -6.58 13.57 -3.27
C VAL A 403 -6.59 13.32 -1.76
N THR A 404 -7.42 12.39 -1.29
CA THR A 404 -7.55 12.10 0.14
C THR A 404 -6.31 11.46 0.72
N ALA A 405 -5.66 10.55 -0.03
CA ALA A 405 -4.43 9.90 0.37
C ALA A 405 -3.29 10.91 0.61
N PHE A 406 -3.09 11.86 -0.32
CA PHE A 406 -2.08 12.91 -0.16
C PHE A 406 -2.46 13.93 0.92
N SER A 407 -3.75 14.25 1.11
CA SER A 407 -4.20 15.07 2.24
C SER A 407 -3.89 14.41 3.59
N LEU A 408 -4.15 13.11 3.73
CA LEU A 408 -3.80 12.33 4.93
C LEU A 408 -2.29 12.33 5.19
N ARG A 409 -1.48 12.12 4.14
CA ARG A 409 -0.02 12.12 4.23
C ARG A 409 0.52 13.48 4.67
N ALA A 410 0.07 14.56 4.04
CA ALA A 410 0.46 15.92 4.40
C ALA A 410 0.07 16.25 5.85
N SER A 411 -1.13 15.85 6.28
CA SER A 411 -1.57 16.01 7.68
C SER A 411 -0.71 15.19 8.65
N GLY A 412 -0.27 14.00 8.26
CA GLY A 412 0.67 13.17 9.02
C GLY A 412 1.99 13.89 9.29
N THR A 413 2.55 14.53 8.26
CA THR A 413 3.76 15.35 8.38
C THR A 413 3.51 16.59 9.24
N TYR A 414 2.46 17.36 8.96
CA TYR A 414 2.18 18.59 9.69
C TYR A 414 1.94 18.39 11.19
N LEU A 415 1.10 17.42 11.56
CA LEU A 415 0.84 17.11 12.98
C LEU A 415 2.03 16.43 13.67
N GLY A 416 2.97 15.87 12.89
CA GLY A 416 4.24 15.36 13.38
C GLY A 416 5.24 16.45 13.77
N GLU A 417 5.20 17.62 13.09
CA GLU A 417 6.14 18.72 13.32
C GLU A 417 5.54 19.88 14.14
N GLU A 418 4.25 20.18 13.98
CA GLU A 418 3.57 21.27 14.68
C GLU A 418 2.92 20.77 15.98
N THR A 419 3.50 21.17 17.12
CA THR A 419 3.04 20.78 18.46
C THR A 419 2.12 21.83 19.10
N ASP A 420 2.01 23.04 18.54
CA ASP A 420 1.16 24.13 19.08
C ASP A 420 -0.30 24.09 18.56
N VAL A 421 -0.69 23.05 17.82
CA VAL A 421 -2.08 22.92 17.33
C VAL A 421 -3.03 22.69 18.53
N PRO A 422 -4.12 23.47 18.69
CA PRO A 422 -5.05 23.26 19.79
C PRO A 422 -5.64 21.84 19.79
N ALA A 423 -5.64 21.17 20.94
CA ALA A 423 -6.16 19.80 21.11
C ALA A 423 -7.56 19.59 20.51
N LYS A 424 -8.43 20.61 20.64
CA LYS A 424 -9.76 20.60 20.02
C LYS A 424 -9.72 20.47 18.50
N GLU A 425 -8.81 21.17 17.82
CA GLU A 425 -8.68 21.08 16.35
C GLU A 425 -8.17 19.71 15.94
N VAL A 426 -7.15 19.19 16.64
CA VAL A 426 -6.62 17.84 16.43
C VAL A 426 -7.70 16.77 16.62
N ASN A 427 -8.50 16.87 17.68
CA ASN A 427 -9.56 15.93 18.02
C ASN A 427 -10.64 15.77 16.94
N HIS A 428 -10.90 16.80 16.12
CA HIS A 428 -11.84 16.66 15.01
C HIS A 428 -11.27 15.77 13.89
N VAL A 429 -9.96 15.81 13.66
CA VAL A 429 -9.31 15.13 12.51
C VAL A 429 -8.88 13.70 12.87
N VAL A 430 -8.55 13.42 14.14
CA VAL A 430 -8.09 12.10 14.62
C VAL A 430 -8.96 10.92 14.12
N PRO A 431 -10.30 10.95 14.19
CA PRO A 431 -11.13 9.84 13.70
C PRO A 431 -10.91 9.52 12.21
N ALA A 432 -10.65 10.52 11.37
CA ALA A 432 -10.37 10.33 9.95
C ALA A 432 -9.00 9.65 9.75
N LEU A 433 -7.96 10.14 10.43
CA LEU A 433 -6.59 9.57 10.36
C LEU A 433 -6.58 8.11 10.79
N VAL A 434 -7.19 7.82 11.94
CA VAL A 434 -7.28 6.47 12.49
C VAL A 434 -8.10 5.55 11.58
N THR A 435 -9.23 6.02 11.05
CA THR A 435 -10.06 5.21 10.15
C THR A 435 -9.36 4.90 8.84
N ALA A 436 -8.65 5.86 8.25
CA ALA A 436 -7.88 5.63 7.03
C ALA A 436 -6.78 4.57 7.23
N ALA A 437 -6.17 4.53 8.42
CA ALA A 437 -5.13 3.56 8.77
C ALA A 437 -5.60 2.09 8.89
N ARG A 438 -6.89 1.79 8.67
CA ARG A 438 -7.42 0.42 8.72
C ARG A 438 -6.97 -0.47 7.57
N SER A 439 -6.58 0.09 6.44
CA SER A 439 -6.27 -0.67 5.23
C SER A 439 -5.26 0.07 4.35
N ARG A 440 -4.57 -0.68 3.50
CA ARG A 440 -3.67 -0.13 2.49
C ARG A 440 -4.46 0.69 1.47
N LEU A 441 -3.93 1.86 1.09
CA LEU A 441 -4.51 2.70 0.04
C LEU A 441 -3.95 2.24 -1.31
N THR A 442 -4.82 1.76 -2.20
CA THR A 442 -4.44 1.30 -3.54
C THR A 442 -4.07 2.45 -4.47
N SER A 443 -4.63 3.63 -4.23
CA SER A 443 -4.38 4.86 -5.00
C SER A 443 -2.93 5.36 -4.96
N ILE A 444 -2.19 5.07 -3.87
CA ILE A 444 -0.78 5.45 -3.71
C ILE A 444 0.12 4.26 -3.36
N ASP A 445 -0.44 3.04 -3.34
CA ASP A 445 0.24 1.80 -2.94
C ASP A 445 1.05 1.93 -1.63
N MET A 446 0.43 2.46 -0.58
CA MET A 446 1.05 2.61 0.75
C MET A 446 0.04 2.35 1.86
N HIS A 447 0.49 1.83 3.01
CA HIS A 447 -0.35 1.73 4.19
C HIS A 447 -0.28 3.04 5.01
N PRO A 448 -1.40 3.66 5.43
CA PRO A 448 -1.33 4.97 6.09
C PRO A 448 -0.55 5.00 7.39
N VAL A 449 -0.45 3.88 8.10
CA VAL A 449 0.45 3.75 9.27
C VAL A 449 1.89 4.12 8.93
N GLU A 450 2.36 3.88 7.71
CA GLU A 450 3.74 4.16 7.30
C GLU A 450 4.09 5.66 7.31
N PHE A 451 3.10 6.55 7.13
CA PHE A 451 3.29 7.99 7.11
C PHE A 451 2.54 8.75 8.22
N LEU A 452 1.60 8.10 8.93
CA LEU A 452 0.87 8.70 10.05
C LEU A 452 1.55 8.50 11.40
N THR A 453 2.61 7.68 11.50
CA THR A 453 3.32 7.46 12.77
C THR A 453 3.85 8.75 13.42
N PRO A 454 4.42 9.74 12.71
CA PRO A 454 4.85 10.99 13.35
C PRO A 454 3.68 11.72 14.04
N ALA A 455 2.55 11.88 13.33
CA ALA A 455 1.36 12.49 13.90
C ALA A 455 0.81 11.69 15.09
N PHE A 456 0.72 10.36 14.99
CA PHE A 456 0.21 9.53 16.09
C PHE A 456 1.10 9.58 17.32
N THR A 457 2.42 9.75 17.18
CA THR A 457 3.33 9.95 18.31
C THR A 457 2.96 11.22 19.08
N ASN A 458 2.80 12.35 18.40
CA ASN A 458 2.41 13.61 19.04
C ASN A 458 0.98 13.58 19.61
N ILE A 459 0.03 13.03 18.85
CA ILE A 459 -1.37 12.86 19.27
C ILE A 459 -1.46 12.00 20.54
N THR A 460 -0.60 11.00 20.70
CA THR A 460 -0.64 10.14 21.90
C THR A 460 0.19 10.71 23.07
N ALA A 461 1.05 11.69 22.85
CA ALA A 461 1.80 12.33 23.92
C ALA A 461 0.89 13.19 24.83
N ASP A 462 -0.12 13.86 24.27
CA ASP A 462 -1.08 14.69 25.01
C ASP A 462 -2.30 13.89 25.51
N ASP A 463 -2.79 14.20 26.72
CA ASP A 463 -3.85 13.45 27.39
C ASP A 463 -5.21 13.54 26.68
N GLU A 464 -5.59 14.73 26.21
CA GLU A 464 -6.89 14.98 25.58
C GLU A 464 -6.96 14.31 24.20
N THR A 465 -5.93 14.49 23.40
CA THR A 465 -5.84 13.95 22.03
C THR A 465 -5.58 12.45 22.00
N ARG A 466 -4.85 11.91 22.98
CA ARG A 466 -4.67 10.45 23.15
C ARG A 466 -5.98 9.73 23.37
N GLN A 467 -6.90 10.30 24.16
CA GLN A 467 -8.19 9.66 24.39
C GLN A 467 -9.00 9.58 23.08
N SER A 468 -8.99 10.64 22.26
CA SER A 468 -9.62 10.63 20.94
C SER A 468 -9.03 9.56 20.01
N PHE A 469 -7.71 9.36 20.03
CA PHE A 469 -7.04 8.29 19.28
C PHE A 469 -7.49 6.90 19.72
N VAL A 470 -7.60 6.68 21.04
CA VAL A 470 -8.09 5.42 21.61
C VAL A 470 -9.55 5.17 21.23
N ASP A 471 -10.42 6.17 21.37
CA ASP A 471 -11.86 6.08 21.07
C ASP A 471 -12.11 5.84 19.58
N ALA A 472 -11.27 6.36 18.70
CA ALA A 472 -11.32 6.11 17.26
C ALA A 472 -10.87 4.69 16.86
N GLY A 473 -10.30 3.91 17.79
CA GLY A 473 -9.81 2.55 17.55
C GLY A 473 -8.36 2.46 17.09
N GLY A 474 -7.53 3.45 17.44
CA GLY A 474 -6.12 3.49 17.03
C GLY A 474 -5.28 2.33 17.57
N PHE A 475 -5.53 1.90 18.81
CA PHE A 475 -4.79 0.79 19.42
C PHE A 475 -4.97 -0.54 18.65
N PRO A 476 -6.20 -1.05 18.40
CA PRO A 476 -6.39 -2.26 17.58
C PRO A 476 -5.75 -2.19 16.20
N ILE A 477 -5.81 -1.03 15.53
CA ILE A 477 -5.28 -0.86 14.17
C ILE A 477 -3.76 -1.06 14.14
N LEU A 478 -3.04 -0.44 15.08
CA LEU A 478 -1.60 -0.58 15.16
C LEU A 478 -1.18 -2.02 15.51
N VAL A 479 -1.91 -2.70 16.40
CA VAL A 479 -1.64 -4.11 16.74
C VAL A 479 -1.85 -5.01 15.53
N ASN A 480 -2.96 -4.85 14.80
CA ASN A 480 -3.26 -5.63 13.61
C ASN A 480 -2.23 -5.38 12.48
N TYR A 481 -1.74 -4.15 12.35
CA TYR A 481 -0.66 -3.83 11.43
C TYR A 481 0.64 -4.55 11.80
N LEU A 482 1.08 -4.50 13.06
CA LEU A 482 2.27 -5.24 13.53
C LEU A 482 2.11 -6.75 13.41
N GLN A 483 0.90 -7.29 13.55
CA GLN A 483 0.64 -8.71 13.39
C GLN A 483 0.77 -9.15 11.92
N SER A 484 0.10 -8.42 11.02
CA SER A 484 -0.01 -8.78 9.60
C SER A 484 1.20 -8.39 8.76
N GLN A 485 1.93 -7.35 9.15
CA GLN A 485 3.06 -6.80 8.41
C GLN A 485 4.37 -6.97 9.17
N ASN A 486 5.50 -6.85 8.46
CA ASN A 486 6.83 -6.71 9.03
C ASN A 486 7.38 -5.33 8.64
N PRO A 487 6.98 -4.26 9.37
CA PRO A 487 7.41 -2.92 9.03
C PRO A 487 8.93 -2.74 9.22
N PRO A 488 9.54 -1.76 8.52
CA PRO A 488 10.88 -1.28 8.81
C PRO A 488 11.07 -0.97 10.31
N GLN A 489 12.29 -1.13 10.83
CA GLN A 489 12.56 -1.02 12.26
C GLN A 489 12.17 0.34 12.84
N GLN A 490 12.44 1.43 12.13
CA GLN A 490 12.05 2.79 12.53
C GLN A 490 10.53 2.95 12.70
N ILE A 491 9.75 2.41 11.76
CA ILE A 491 8.27 2.43 11.84
C ILE A 491 7.80 1.56 13.00
N ALA A 492 8.41 0.39 13.21
CA ALA A 492 8.11 -0.47 14.34
C ALA A 492 8.40 0.22 15.69
N ILE A 493 9.54 0.91 15.82
CA ILE A 493 9.90 1.68 17.02
C ILE A 493 8.85 2.77 17.29
N ALA A 494 8.47 3.54 16.27
CA ALA A 494 7.44 4.57 16.40
C ALA A 494 6.10 3.98 16.86
N ILE A 495 5.66 2.87 16.25
CA ILE A 495 4.42 2.18 16.67
C ILE A 495 4.50 1.73 18.12
N LEU A 496 5.61 1.13 18.56
CA LEU A 496 5.75 0.70 19.96
C LEU A 496 5.75 1.88 20.92
N GLY A 497 6.36 3.01 20.56
CA GLY A 497 6.29 4.26 21.31
C GLY A 497 4.86 4.80 21.45
N ILE A 498 4.09 4.81 20.36
CA ILE A 498 2.67 5.20 20.37
C ILE A 498 1.85 4.28 21.31
N LEU A 499 2.07 2.97 21.23
CA LEU A 499 1.40 2.01 22.10
C LEU A 499 1.81 2.17 23.57
N LEU A 500 3.07 2.51 23.85
CA LEU A 500 3.54 2.84 25.20
C LEU A 500 2.83 4.07 25.76
N ASN A 501 2.69 5.15 24.99
CA ASN A 501 1.94 6.34 25.41
C ASN A 501 0.50 6.00 25.84
N VAL A 502 -0.15 5.08 25.11
CA VAL A 502 -1.52 4.60 25.44
C VAL A 502 -1.56 3.73 26.69
N VAL A 503 -0.60 2.80 26.83
CA VAL A 503 -0.60 1.81 27.91
C VAL A 503 -0.11 2.40 29.24
N VAL A 504 0.98 3.15 29.22
CA VAL A 504 1.59 3.72 30.44
C VAL A 504 0.64 4.70 31.12
N SER A 505 -0.06 5.52 30.34
CA SER A 505 -1.06 6.48 30.83
C SER A 505 -2.37 5.85 31.34
N ARG A 506 -2.58 4.54 31.13
CA ARG A 506 -3.84 3.83 31.42
C ARG A 506 -5.07 4.45 30.73
N SER A 507 -4.86 5.07 29.57
CA SER A 507 -5.95 5.64 28.75
C SER A 507 -6.85 4.56 28.14
N LEU A 508 -6.45 3.29 28.23
CA LEU A 508 -7.17 2.15 27.72
C LEU A 508 -7.32 1.06 28.79
N GLN A 509 -8.54 0.54 28.96
CA GLN A 509 -8.80 -0.61 29.82
C GLN A 509 -8.42 -1.91 29.09
N LEU A 510 -7.12 -2.24 29.14
CA LEU A 510 -6.52 -3.39 28.44
C LEU A 510 -7.26 -4.72 28.66
N GLN A 511 -7.88 -4.90 29.81
CA GLN A 511 -8.66 -6.11 30.12
C GLN A 511 -9.88 -6.33 29.19
N HIS A 512 -10.36 -5.30 28.50
CA HIS A 512 -11.55 -5.35 27.63
C HIS A 512 -11.21 -5.30 26.13
N VAL A 513 -9.94 -5.25 25.76
CA VAL A 513 -9.49 -5.12 24.37
C VAL A 513 -8.98 -6.47 23.88
N ALA A 514 -9.57 -6.97 22.80
CA ALA A 514 -9.27 -8.31 22.27
C ALA A 514 -7.81 -8.42 21.79
N GLU A 515 -7.32 -7.35 21.17
CA GLU A 515 -6.00 -7.24 20.56
C GLU A 515 -4.88 -7.18 21.60
N THR A 516 -5.16 -6.97 22.88
CA THR A 516 -4.13 -6.91 23.93
C THR A 516 -3.35 -8.23 24.03
N LEU A 517 -4.02 -9.38 23.93
CA LEU A 517 -3.33 -10.68 23.98
C LEU A 517 -2.51 -10.93 22.71
N THR A 518 -3.05 -10.54 21.55
CA THR A 518 -2.35 -10.57 20.26
C THR A 518 -1.08 -9.74 20.31
N LEU A 519 -1.14 -8.54 20.90
CA LEU A 519 0.03 -7.68 21.05
C LEU A 519 1.13 -8.36 21.87
N VAL A 520 0.81 -8.98 23.00
CA VAL A 520 1.81 -9.72 23.79
C VAL A 520 2.45 -10.84 22.96
N GLN A 521 1.66 -11.58 22.20
CA GLN A 521 2.19 -12.63 21.30
C GLN A 521 3.17 -12.04 20.27
N VAL A 522 2.75 -11.01 19.54
CA VAL A 522 3.59 -10.30 18.55
C VAL A 522 4.88 -9.79 19.18
N LEU A 523 4.80 -9.14 20.35
CA LEU A 523 5.95 -8.61 21.08
C LEU A 523 6.91 -9.71 21.51
N THR A 524 6.41 -10.88 21.91
CA THR A 524 7.22 -12.05 22.32
C THR A 524 7.71 -12.91 21.17
N GLU A 525 7.17 -12.76 19.97
CA GLU A 525 7.61 -13.49 18.78
C GLU A 525 8.67 -12.68 18.03
N LYS A 526 8.39 -11.40 17.74
CA LYS A 526 9.16 -10.61 16.77
C LYS A 526 10.34 -9.82 17.37
N TYR A 527 10.20 -9.27 18.57
CA TYR A 527 11.12 -8.23 19.08
C TYR A 527 11.91 -8.66 20.32
N GLY A 528 12.96 -9.45 20.12
CA GLY A 528 13.89 -9.88 21.17
C GLY A 528 15.20 -9.11 21.14
N LEU A 529 15.92 -9.09 22.26
CA LEU A 529 17.29 -8.55 22.29
C LEU A 529 18.19 -9.37 21.36
N PRO A 530 19.03 -8.72 20.54
CA PRO A 530 19.99 -9.41 19.69
C PRO A 530 21.10 -10.06 20.53
N ASP A 531 21.70 -11.14 20.01
CA ASP A 531 22.83 -11.82 20.68
C ASP A 531 24.08 -10.92 20.79
N SER A 532 24.29 -10.07 19.77
CA SER A 532 25.31 -9.02 19.76
C SER A 532 24.69 -7.69 20.13
N LEU A 533 25.18 -7.05 21.19
CA LEU A 533 24.77 -5.70 21.61
C LEU A 533 25.66 -4.61 21.00
N THR A 534 26.69 -4.96 20.23
CA THR A 534 27.62 -4.01 19.60
C THR A 534 27.16 -3.57 18.22
N ASP A 535 26.21 -4.29 17.62
CA ASP A 535 25.74 -4.08 16.25
C ASP A 535 24.23 -3.85 16.25
N ASN A 536 23.75 -2.91 15.43
CA ASN A 536 22.33 -2.62 15.18
C ASN A 536 21.57 -1.96 16.38
N GLN A 537 21.83 -0.67 16.58
CA GLN A 537 21.18 0.19 17.59
C GLN A 537 19.64 0.19 17.51
N GLU A 538 19.06 0.22 16.31
CA GLU A 538 17.60 0.19 16.12
C GLU A 538 16.99 -1.11 16.68
N SER A 539 17.66 -2.25 16.52
CA SER A 539 17.18 -3.53 17.08
C SER A 539 17.19 -3.55 18.60
N ILE A 540 18.16 -2.90 19.23
CA ILE A 540 18.23 -2.76 20.70
C ILE A 540 17.10 -1.86 21.20
N ILE A 541 16.88 -0.70 20.57
CA ILE A 541 15.80 0.23 20.92
C ILE A 541 14.44 -0.46 20.75
N LEU A 542 14.26 -1.20 19.66
CA LEU A 542 13.04 -1.96 19.39
C LEU A 542 12.77 -3.03 20.45
N ALA A 543 13.80 -3.79 20.84
CA ALA A 543 13.68 -4.79 21.90
C ALA A 543 13.41 -4.17 23.28
N ALA A 544 14.01 -3.01 23.58
CA ALA A 544 13.76 -2.25 24.81
C ALA A 544 12.30 -1.79 24.88
N ASN A 545 11.79 -1.15 23.83
CA ASN A 545 10.39 -0.74 23.72
C ASN A 545 9.44 -1.94 23.90
N ALA A 546 9.73 -3.06 23.25
CA ALA A 546 8.91 -4.27 23.34
C ALA A 546 8.92 -4.89 24.76
N ALA A 547 10.07 -4.92 25.43
CA ALA A 547 10.19 -5.41 26.80
C ALA A 547 9.39 -4.54 27.77
N THR A 548 9.55 -3.21 27.70
CA THR A 548 8.80 -2.24 28.51
C THR A 548 7.30 -2.43 28.32
N LEU A 549 6.84 -2.41 27.06
CA LEU A 549 5.41 -2.52 26.73
C LEU A 549 4.82 -3.85 27.22
N THR A 550 5.56 -4.95 27.08
CA THR A 550 5.15 -6.27 27.55
C THR A 550 4.91 -6.28 29.06
N VAL A 551 5.84 -5.72 29.85
CA VAL A 551 5.71 -5.69 31.31
C VAL A 551 4.51 -4.85 31.75
N PHE A 552 4.31 -3.68 31.14
CA PHE A 552 3.15 -2.84 31.44
C PHE A 552 1.83 -3.51 31.09
N ILE A 553 1.75 -4.23 29.96
CA ILE A 553 0.54 -4.97 29.62
C ILE A 553 0.29 -6.08 30.63
N LEU A 554 1.30 -6.90 30.95
CA LEU A 554 1.18 -7.99 31.93
C LEU A 554 0.77 -7.49 33.32
N ARG A 555 1.22 -6.28 33.71
CA ARG A 555 0.82 -5.60 34.94
C ARG A 555 -0.70 -5.45 35.06
N ASP A 556 -1.36 -5.13 33.96
CA ASP A 556 -2.76 -4.70 33.93
C ASP A 556 -3.73 -5.82 33.48
N LEU A 557 -3.23 -6.97 33.02
CA LEU A 557 -4.05 -8.11 32.59
C LEU A 557 -4.67 -8.91 33.74
N SER A 558 -5.90 -9.40 33.54
CA SER A 558 -6.60 -10.28 34.49
C SER A 558 -5.96 -11.68 34.60
N ALA A 559 -6.27 -12.41 35.69
CA ALA A 559 -5.75 -13.77 35.90
C ALA A 559 -6.16 -14.74 34.78
N ALA A 560 -7.36 -14.59 34.24
CA ALA A 560 -7.88 -15.41 33.16
C ALA A 560 -7.15 -15.11 31.83
N GLN A 561 -6.89 -13.84 31.56
CA GLN A 561 -6.13 -13.39 30.38
C GLN A 561 -4.68 -13.86 30.42
N ILE A 562 -4.01 -13.75 31.56
CA ILE A 562 -2.67 -14.31 31.74
C ILE A 562 -2.70 -15.83 31.48
N ARG A 563 -3.68 -16.57 32.01
CA ARG A 563 -3.81 -18.01 31.69
C ARG A 563 -4.02 -18.29 30.20
N THR A 564 -4.71 -17.40 29.49
CA THR A 564 -5.00 -17.54 28.05
C THR A 564 -3.75 -17.37 27.19
N LEU A 565 -2.79 -16.53 27.60
CA LEU A 565 -1.51 -16.37 26.89
C LEU A 565 -0.68 -17.66 26.85
N GLY A 566 -0.89 -18.57 27.81
CA GLY A 566 -0.12 -19.80 27.92
C GLY A 566 1.26 -19.60 28.58
N SER A 567 1.77 -20.68 29.18
CA SER A 567 3.01 -20.63 29.97
C SER A 567 4.24 -20.31 29.13
N GLN A 568 4.27 -20.68 27.85
CA GLN A 568 5.41 -20.43 26.97
C GLN A 568 5.54 -18.94 26.62
N THR A 569 4.45 -18.28 26.22
CA THR A 569 4.46 -16.84 25.92
C THR A 569 4.83 -16.01 27.15
N ILE A 570 4.29 -16.36 28.32
CA ILE A 570 4.67 -15.72 29.59
C ILE A 570 6.16 -15.92 29.87
N ARG A 571 6.68 -17.13 29.67
CA ARG A 571 8.11 -17.42 29.87
C ARG A 571 8.98 -16.60 28.94
N VAL A 572 8.64 -16.48 27.66
CA VAL A 572 9.40 -15.67 26.71
C VAL A 572 9.32 -14.18 27.07
N ALA A 573 8.15 -13.69 27.48
CA ALA A 573 8.00 -12.32 27.98
C ALA A 573 8.91 -12.04 29.18
N GLN A 574 8.97 -12.97 30.13
CA GLN A 574 9.87 -12.90 31.29
C GLN A 574 11.34 -12.90 30.86
N ASP A 575 11.73 -13.83 29.99
CA ASP A 575 13.10 -13.95 29.50
C ASP A 575 13.55 -12.67 28.77
N ARG A 576 12.66 -12.01 28.02
CA ARG A 576 12.94 -10.73 27.34
C ARG A 576 13.04 -9.55 28.32
N ALA A 577 12.10 -9.42 29.25
CA ALA A 577 12.13 -8.36 30.27
C ALA A 577 13.36 -8.48 31.17
N ALA A 578 13.65 -9.69 31.66
CA ALA A 578 14.85 -9.99 32.42
C ALA A 578 16.10 -9.67 31.62
N GLY A 579 16.18 -10.17 30.38
CA GLY A 579 17.29 -9.94 29.46
C GLY A 579 17.59 -8.45 29.28
N PHE A 580 16.58 -7.61 29.14
CA PHE A 580 16.74 -6.16 29.04
C PHE A 580 17.25 -5.55 30.34
N VAL A 581 16.60 -5.85 31.47
CA VAL A 581 16.97 -5.29 32.77
C VAL A 581 18.41 -5.65 33.14
N VAL A 582 18.82 -6.90 32.93
CA VAL A 582 20.17 -7.36 33.29
C VAL A 582 21.24 -6.85 32.33
N SER A 583 20.88 -6.47 31.10
CA SER A 583 21.83 -6.02 30.08
C SER A 583 22.34 -4.59 30.27
N ARG A 584 21.82 -3.82 31.23
CA ARG A 584 22.21 -2.42 31.49
C ARG A 584 23.71 -2.16 31.42
N LYS A 585 24.52 -2.91 32.18
CA LYS A 585 25.99 -2.74 32.20
C LYS A 585 26.64 -2.99 30.84
N ARG A 586 26.11 -3.96 30.08
CA ARG A 586 26.62 -4.27 28.74
C ARG A 586 26.24 -3.17 27.74
N LEU A 587 25.03 -2.62 27.85
CA LEU A 587 24.54 -1.51 27.02
C LEU A 587 25.29 -0.19 27.29
N GLU A 588 25.65 0.07 28.54
CA GLU A 588 26.52 1.22 28.88
C GLU A 588 27.93 1.04 28.29
N ALA A 589 28.44 -0.19 28.24
CA ALA A 589 29.76 -0.50 27.69
C ALA A 589 29.81 -0.45 26.15
N THR A 590 28.67 -0.55 25.45
CA THR A 590 28.61 -0.49 23.97
C THR A 590 28.72 0.94 23.42
N GLY A 591 28.47 1.97 24.25
CA GLY A 591 28.57 3.38 23.89
C GLY A 591 27.54 4.22 24.64
N SER A 592 27.88 5.47 24.98
CA SER A 592 27.01 6.34 25.77
C SER A 592 25.65 6.63 25.11
N GLN A 593 25.60 6.72 23.78
CA GLN A 593 24.39 7.07 23.04
C GLN A 593 23.31 5.97 23.14
N ILE A 594 23.68 4.69 22.96
CA ILE A 594 22.72 3.58 23.01
C ILE A 594 22.05 3.51 24.38
N TRP A 595 22.83 3.68 25.46
CA TRP A 595 22.28 3.72 26.81
C TRP A 595 21.37 4.93 27.03
N GLN A 596 21.74 6.11 26.54
CA GLN A 596 20.90 7.31 26.61
C GLN A 596 19.55 7.11 25.93
N ASP A 597 19.50 6.39 24.82
CA ASP A 597 18.25 6.14 24.09
C ASP A 597 17.30 5.14 24.79
N VAL A 598 17.79 4.33 25.73
CA VAL A 598 17.00 3.25 26.37
C VAL A 598 16.95 3.30 27.90
N SER A 599 17.66 4.23 28.55
CA SER A 599 17.72 4.32 30.01
C SER A 599 16.36 4.58 30.65
N GLU A 600 15.55 5.47 30.06
CA GLU A 600 14.19 5.75 30.52
C GLU A 600 13.30 4.50 30.38
N LEU A 601 13.38 3.80 29.25
CA LEU A 601 12.67 2.54 29.03
C LEU A 601 13.09 1.47 30.03
N TRP A 602 14.37 1.40 30.37
CA TRP A 602 14.90 0.49 31.39
C TRP A 602 14.31 0.82 32.76
N PHE A 603 14.32 2.09 33.15
CA PHE A 603 13.77 2.55 34.43
C PHE A 603 12.27 2.27 34.54
N LEU A 604 11.51 2.57 33.47
CA LEU A 604 10.08 2.25 33.37
C LEU A 604 9.83 0.74 33.48
N THR A 605 10.65 -0.09 32.84
CA THR A 605 10.54 -1.56 32.90
C THR A 605 10.74 -2.07 34.33
N VAL A 606 11.79 -1.60 35.01
CA VAL A 606 12.12 -2.03 36.39
C VAL A 606 10.97 -1.70 37.35
N ASN A 607 10.45 -0.48 37.30
CA ASN A 607 9.36 -0.05 38.17
C ASN A 607 8.04 -0.76 37.86
N ALA A 608 7.66 -0.87 36.58
CA ALA A 608 6.45 -1.58 36.20
C ALA A 608 6.50 -3.07 36.58
N TRP A 609 7.68 -3.68 36.52
CA TRP A 609 7.89 -5.05 36.97
C TRP A 609 7.78 -5.16 38.49
N ALA A 610 8.38 -4.23 39.24
CA ALA A 610 8.27 -4.17 40.69
C ALA A 610 6.80 -4.07 41.14
N ASP A 611 6.01 -3.19 40.51
CA ASP A 611 4.58 -3.04 40.76
C ASP A 611 3.78 -4.30 40.42
N PHE A 612 4.09 -4.91 39.29
CA PHE A 612 3.48 -6.18 38.91
C PHE A 612 3.79 -7.29 39.93
N ALA A 613 5.04 -7.38 40.40
CA ALA A 613 5.48 -8.36 41.40
C ALA A 613 4.83 -8.12 42.78
N LYS A 614 4.65 -6.86 43.19
CA LYS A 614 3.94 -6.48 44.43
C LYS A 614 2.48 -6.94 44.45
N ASN A 615 1.81 -6.95 43.30
CA ASN A 615 0.38 -7.27 43.18
C ASN A 615 0.05 -8.78 43.07
N GLN A 616 1.02 -9.68 43.31
CA GLN A 616 0.90 -11.14 43.12
C GLN A 616 0.07 -11.90 44.17
N SER A 617 -1.03 -11.35 44.67
CA SER A 617 -1.88 -12.05 45.64
C SER A 617 -2.69 -13.23 45.07
N ASN A 618 -2.65 -13.52 43.75
CA ASN A 618 -3.20 -14.78 43.16
C ASN A 618 -2.89 -15.04 41.65
N ARG A 619 -1.78 -14.55 41.08
CA ARG A 619 -1.48 -14.68 39.63
C ARG A 619 -0.05 -15.14 39.41
N VAL A 620 0.10 -16.32 38.77
CA VAL A 620 1.33 -16.98 38.24
C VAL A 620 2.60 -16.76 39.08
N SER A 621 3.13 -17.80 39.71
CA SER A 621 4.43 -17.71 40.37
C SER A 621 5.55 -17.52 39.33
N TRP A 622 6.30 -16.41 39.42
CA TRP A 622 7.44 -16.13 38.53
C TRP A 622 8.71 -16.72 39.13
N ASP A 623 9.37 -17.64 38.43
CA ASP A 623 10.68 -18.17 38.86
C ASP A 623 11.81 -17.23 38.44
N TRP A 624 11.92 -16.12 39.17
CA TRP A 624 12.95 -15.09 38.95
C TRP A 624 14.38 -15.59 39.23
N ARG A 625 14.54 -16.73 39.92
CA ARG A 625 15.86 -17.28 40.28
C ARG A 625 16.69 -17.68 39.08
N ARG A 626 16.07 -17.84 37.90
CA ARG A 626 16.77 -18.08 36.63
C ARG A 626 17.79 -16.98 36.30
N TRP A 627 17.59 -15.77 36.81
CA TRP A 627 18.47 -14.61 36.60
C TRP A 627 19.17 -14.16 37.89
N ASP A 628 19.15 -14.95 38.97
CA ASP A 628 19.70 -14.56 40.28
C ASP A 628 21.20 -14.20 40.19
N VAL A 629 21.95 -14.89 39.31
CA VAL A 629 23.36 -14.58 39.05
C VAL A 629 23.51 -13.22 38.38
N ASP A 630 22.69 -12.94 37.36
CA ASP A 630 22.74 -11.70 36.60
C ASP A 630 22.26 -10.49 37.42
N PHE A 631 21.19 -10.65 38.20
CA PHE A 631 20.71 -9.64 39.14
C PHE A 631 21.73 -9.34 40.25
N LYS A 632 22.45 -10.35 40.76
CA LYS A 632 23.57 -10.13 41.69
C LYS A 632 24.70 -9.35 41.06
N ALA A 633 25.08 -9.67 39.83
CA ALA A 633 26.12 -8.93 39.10
C ALA A 633 25.74 -7.45 38.93
N ASN A 634 24.48 -7.15 38.61
CA ASN A 634 24.00 -5.77 38.53
C ASN A 634 23.88 -5.10 39.91
N ARG A 635 23.47 -5.82 40.97
CA ARG A 635 23.44 -5.32 42.35
C ARG A 635 24.82 -4.89 42.85
N ASP A 636 25.87 -5.62 42.49
CA ASP A 636 27.23 -5.26 42.85
C ASP A 636 27.73 -4.04 42.05
N ALA A 637 27.32 -3.94 40.79
CA ALA A 637 27.68 -2.84 39.89
C ALA A 637 26.91 -1.55 40.14
N CYS A 638 25.66 -1.60 40.66
CA CYS A 638 24.77 -0.44 40.74
C CYS A 638 25.19 0.64 41.75
N ARG A 639 26.26 0.42 42.52
CA ARG A 639 26.81 1.40 43.47
C ARG A 639 27.30 2.69 42.79
N THR A 640 27.63 2.62 41.51
CA THR A 640 28.12 3.75 40.72
C THR A 640 27.06 4.28 39.73
N TRP A 641 25.83 3.77 39.79
CA TRP A 641 24.74 4.22 38.93
C TRP A 641 24.05 5.43 39.55
N ASP A 642 23.16 6.04 38.79
CA ASP A 642 22.27 7.08 39.31
C ASP A 642 21.48 6.57 40.52
N GLU A 643 21.20 7.46 41.48
CA GLU A 643 20.53 7.11 42.73
C GLU A 643 19.13 6.55 42.50
N GLU A 644 18.36 7.12 41.57
CA GLU A 644 17.00 6.67 41.27
C GLU A 644 17.01 5.29 40.58
N GLU A 645 17.89 5.10 39.60
CA GLU A 645 18.07 3.82 38.90
C GLU A 645 18.51 2.70 39.84
N ARG A 646 19.48 3.00 40.72
CA ARG A 646 20.00 2.08 41.73
C ARG A 646 18.88 1.66 42.68
N ASP A 647 18.13 2.61 43.20
CA ASP A 647 17.11 2.35 44.20
C ASP A 647 15.93 1.57 43.58
N ALA A 648 15.54 1.86 42.35
CA ALA A 648 14.53 1.10 41.61
C ALA A 648 14.96 -0.36 41.40
N LEU A 649 16.21 -0.62 40.99
CA LEU A 649 16.73 -1.98 40.83
C LEU A 649 16.77 -2.72 42.17
N LEU A 650 17.22 -2.06 43.23
CA LEU A 650 17.28 -2.67 44.56
C LEU A 650 15.88 -2.98 45.10
N ASP A 651 14.90 -2.12 44.88
CA ASP A 651 13.50 -2.38 45.23
C ASP A 651 12.98 -3.61 44.49
N LEU A 652 13.17 -3.68 43.16
CA LEU A 652 12.80 -4.86 42.37
C LEU A 652 13.45 -6.13 42.91
N ILE A 653 14.77 -6.13 43.15
CA ILE A 653 15.48 -7.30 43.68
C ILE A 653 14.93 -7.71 45.06
N ASN A 654 14.63 -6.75 45.93
CA ASN A 654 14.08 -7.03 47.26
C ASN A 654 12.65 -7.60 47.20
N ILE A 655 11.81 -7.09 46.30
CA ILE A 655 10.44 -7.60 46.07
C ILE A 655 10.50 -9.02 45.53
N LEU A 656 11.36 -9.27 44.54
CA LEU A 656 11.55 -10.60 43.97
C LEU A 656 12.08 -11.56 45.05
N ALA A 657 13.08 -11.16 45.84
CA ALA A 657 13.65 -11.96 46.93
C ALA A 657 12.65 -12.26 48.06
N SER A 658 11.73 -11.35 48.35
CA SER A 658 10.70 -11.50 49.40
C SER A 658 9.43 -12.19 48.90
N SER A 659 9.27 -12.36 47.58
CA SER A 659 8.15 -13.10 47.00
C SER A 659 8.22 -14.56 47.45
N PRO A 660 7.13 -15.15 47.98
CA PRO A 660 7.14 -16.51 48.48
C PRO A 660 7.65 -17.46 47.39
N LEU A 661 8.52 -18.39 47.79
CA LEU A 661 8.82 -19.57 46.99
C LEU A 661 7.49 -20.11 46.46
N PRO A 662 7.39 -20.46 45.16
CA PRO A 662 6.36 -21.40 44.77
C PRO A 662 6.51 -22.56 45.73
N SER A 663 5.51 -22.77 46.61
CA SER A 663 5.56 -23.85 47.57
C SER A 663 5.90 -25.11 46.81
N ILE A 664 6.64 -26.02 47.41
CA ILE A 664 6.97 -27.29 46.75
C ILE A 664 5.69 -28.07 46.40
N GLU A 665 4.52 -27.69 46.94
CA GLU A 665 3.19 -28.09 46.49
C GLU A 665 2.65 -27.34 45.24
N THR A 666 3.05 -26.09 44.97
CA THR A 666 2.79 -25.38 43.70
C THR A 666 3.83 -25.64 42.60
N LEU A 667 4.98 -26.21 42.91
CA LEU A 667 5.99 -26.66 41.93
C LEU A 667 5.92 -28.17 41.60
N ASN A 668 5.34 -29.02 42.46
CA ASN A 668 5.13 -30.45 42.18
C ASN A 668 3.76 -30.82 41.57
N ILE A 669 2.96 -29.83 41.16
CA ILE A 669 1.90 -30.05 40.13
C ILE A 669 2.42 -29.64 38.74
N ALA A 670 3.73 -29.59 38.56
CA ALA A 670 4.37 -30.10 37.35
C ALA A 670 4.71 -31.59 37.54
N THR A 671 3.80 -32.39 38.12
CA THR A 671 3.65 -33.74 37.58
C THR A 671 3.36 -33.53 36.10
N THR A 672 4.19 -34.11 35.24
CA THR A 672 3.91 -34.28 33.81
C THR A 672 2.41 -34.47 33.66
N LYS A 673 1.68 -33.40 33.26
CA LYS A 673 0.21 -33.48 33.26
C LYS A 673 -0.12 -34.67 32.38
N LYS A 674 -0.82 -35.66 32.94
CA LYS A 674 -1.10 -36.90 32.21
C LYS A 674 -1.91 -36.49 30.97
N LEU A 675 -1.33 -36.62 29.79
CA LEU A 675 -2.03 -36.22 28.57
C LEU A 675 -3.09 -37.27 28.27
N ILE A 676 -4.31 -36.82 28.03
CA ILE A 676 -5.42 -37.64 27.58
C ILE A 676 -5.94 -37.12 26.25
N LEU A 677 -6.01 -38.01 25.26
CA LEU A 677 -6.53 -37.71 23.94
C LEU A 677 -8.02 -38.08 23.88
N LEU A 678 -8.88 -37.08 23.76
CA LEU A 678 -10.32 -37.22 23.63
C LEU A 678 -10.70 -37.24 22.14
N CYS A 679 -11.12 -38.39 21.64
CA CYS A 679 -11.55 -38.56 20.24
C CYS A 679 -13.00 -38.06 20.05
N LYS A 680 -13.18 -36.75 20.17
CA LYS A 680 -14.43 -35.99 19.97
C LYS A 680 -14.09 -34.53 19.63
N ASP A 681 -15.05 -33.83 19.03
CA ASP A 681 -14.98 -32.37 18.88
C ASP A 681 -15.11 -31.70 20.26
N LYS A 682 -14.40 -30.59 20.44
CA LYS A 682 -14.56 -29.75 21.63
C LYS A 682 -15.98 -29.13 21.58
N ASN A 683 -16.80 -29.38 22.61
CA ASN A 683 -18.20 -28.91 22.75
C ASN A 683 -19.30 -29.66 21.97
N ASP A 684 -19.11 -30.93 21.60
CA ASP A 684 -20.09 -31.66 20.74
C ASP A 684 -21.30 -32.29 21.48
N GLY A 685 -21.85 -31.67 22.54
CA GLY A 685 -23.03 -32.26 23.19
C GLY A 685 -23.61 -31.59 24.44
N SER A 686 -24.24 -30.43 24.27
CA SER A 686 -25.52 -30.02 24.89
C SER A 686 -25.79 -28.56 24.48
N ASP A 687 -26.87 -28.32 23.75
CA ASP A 687 -27.33 -26.98 23.30
C ASP A 687 -27.78 -26.04 24.45
N ASP A 688 -27.35 -26.29 25.68
CA ASP A 688 -27.67 -25.48 26.85
C ASP A 688 -26.45 -25.44 27.77
N THR A 689 -25.59 -24.42 27.61
CA THR A 689 -24.97 -23.60 28.68
C THR A 689 -23.85 -22.75 28.10
N ASP A 690 -23.94 -21.44 28.34
CA ASP A 690 -23.01 -20.38 27.93
C ASP A 690 -21.65 -20.42 28.68
N THR A 691 -21.12 -21.62 28.92
CA THR A 691 -19.82 -21.84 29.56
C THR A 691 -18.79 -22.18 28.48
N LYS A 692 -17.75 -21.34 28.36
CA LYS A 692 -16.63 -21.49 27.41
C LYS A 692 -15.78 -22.77 27.58
N ASP A 693 -16.14 -23.67 28.50
CA ASP A 693 -15.32 -24.81 28.91
C ASP A 693 -16.07 -26.16 28.76
N ASP A 694 -15.43 -27.16 28.14
CA ASP A 694 -15.99 -28.51 27.92
C ASP A 694 -16.03 -29.30 29.25
N PRO A 695 -17.15 -29.95 29.61
CA PRO A 695 -17.29 -30.61 30.92
C PRO A 695 -16.27 -31.74 31.14
N TYR A 696 -15.79 -32.37 30.07
CA TYR A 696 -14.73 -33.37 30.15
C TYR A 696 -13.37 -32.73 30.45
N GLU A 697 -13.07 -31.57 29.83
CA GLU A 697 -11.85 -30.82 30.09
C GLU A 697 -11.78 -30.35 31.54
N ASN A 698 -12.87 -29.80 32.06
CA ASN A 698 -12.95 -29.32 33.44
C ASN A 698 -12.68 -30.44 34.45
N LEU A 699 -13.46 -31.52 34.40
CA LEU A 699 -13.32 -32.63 35.35
C LEU A 699 -11.98 -33.37 35.20
N LEU A 700 -11.42 -33.49 33.99
CA LEU A 700 -10.11 -34.09 33.79
C LEU A 700 -8.99 -33.18 34.32
N SER A 701 -9.12 -31.85 34.13
CA SER A 701 -8.15 -30.87 34.63
C SER A 701 -8.11 -30.81 36.16
N GLU A 702 -9.26 -30.92 36.83
CA GLU A 702 -9.37 -31.05 38.29
C GLU A 702 -8.63 -32.27 38.84
N GLN A 703 -8.47 -33.31 38.02
CA GLN A 703 -7.76 -34.54 38.36
C GLN A 703 -6.32 -34.57 37.81
N GLY A 704 -5.80 -33.45 37.31
CA GLY A 704 -4.40 -33.31 36.86
C GLY A 704 -4.11 -33.84 35.45
N PHE A 705 -5.13 -34.10 34.63
CA PHE A 705 -4.97 -34.46 33.22
C PHE A 705 -4.96 -33.22 32.31
N THR A 706 -4.24 -33.30 31.18
CA THR A 706 -4.38 -32.33 30.08
C THR A 706 -5.11 -32.98 28.92
N SER A 707 -6.26 -32.41 28.57
CA SER A 707 -7.14 -32.93 27.53
C SER A 707 -6.73 -32.39 26.16
N LEU A 708 -6.50 -33.30 25.22
CA LEU A 708 -6.30 -33.00 23.81
C LEU A 708 -7.53 -33.46 23.05
N PHE A 709 -8.21 -32.58 22.33
CA PHE A 709 -9.41 -32.93 21.57
C PHE A 709 -9.02 -33.24 20.13
N LEU A 710 -9.21 -34.49 19.71
CA LEU A 710 -9.01 -34.93 18.33
C LEU A 710 -10.38 -34.99 17.63
N PRO A 711 -10.68 -34.04 16.72
CA PRO A 711 -11.92 -34.03 15.96
C PRO A 711 -12.00 -35.25 15.05
N VAL A 712 -12.88 -36.19 15.36
CA VAL A 712 -13.03 -37.44 14.58
C VAL A 712 -14.19 -37.41 13.60
N LEU A 713 -15.06 -36.41 13.72
CA LEU A 713 -16.17 -36.18 12.81
C LEU A 713 -16.00 -34.82 12.16
N GLU A 714 -16.52 -34.67 10.95
CA GLU A 714 -16.67 -33.38 10.31
C GLU A 714 -18.07 -33.23 9.73
N HIS A 715 -18.50 -31.98 9.58
CA HIS A 715 -19.78 -31.64 9.00
C HIS A 715 -19.56 -31.02 7.63
N VAL A 716 -19.97 -31.73 6.59
CA VAL A 716 -19.77 -31.32 5.21
C VAL A 716 -21.08 -30.78 4.64
N PRO A 717 -21.06 -29.61 3.96
CA PRO A 717 -22.21 -29.10 3.23
C PRO A 717 -22.76 -30.14 2.25
N ALA A 718 -24.09 -30.28 2.21
CA ALA A 718 -24.79 -31.22 1.35
C ALA A 718 -25.86 -30.48 0.53
N ASN A 719 -26.14 -30.98 -0.67
CA ASN A 719 -27.14 -30.44 -1.59
C ASN A 719 -27.00 -28.93 -1.87
N VAL A 720 -25.76 -28.41 -1.94
CA VAL A 720 -25.45 -26.97 -2.11
C VAL A 720 -26.15 -26.40 -3.35
N ASP A 721 -26.07 -27.06 -4.50
CA ASP A 721 -26.70 -26.60 -5.75
C ASP A 721 -28.23 -26.55 -5.64
N GLN A 722 -28.83 -27.56 -4.99
CA GLN A 722 -30.27 -27.59 -4.75
C GLN A 722 -30.68 -26.45 -3.81
N ILE A 723 -29.87 -26.16 -2.78
CA ILE A 723 -30.10 -25.04 -1.87
C ILE A 723 -29.96 -23.71 -2.61
N ALA A 724 -28.96 -23.52 -3.47
CA ALA A 724 -28.83 -22.32 -4.31
C ALA A 724 -30.05 -22.11 -5.22
N GLN A 725 -30.55 -23.18 -5.86
CA GLN A 725 -31.78 -23.15 -6.67
C GLN A 725 -33.04 -22.81 -5.88
N LEU A 726 -33.14 -23.28 -4.63
CA LEU A 726 -34.28 -22.95 -3.78
C LEU A 726 -34.17 -21.52 -3.23
N LEU A 727 -32.96 -21.07 -2.92
CA LEU A 727 -32.69 -19.70 -2.48
C LEU A 727 -33.00 -18.68 -3.60
N SER A 728 -32.82 -19.03 -4.87
CA SER A 728 -33.20 -18.16 -6.00
C SER A 728 -34.70 -18.00 -6.20
N THR A 729 -35.54 -18.76 -5.48
CA THR A 729 -37.01 -18.72 -5.60
C THR A 729 -37.70 -18.35 -4.28
N PRO A 730 -37.35 -17.19 -3.65
CA PRO A 730 -37.91 -16.79 -2.36
C PRO A 730 -39.44 -16.71 -2.37
N ASP A 731 -40.04 -16.30 -3.49
CA ASP A 731 -41.50 -16.14 -3.61
C ASP A 731 -42.27 -17.45 -3.57
N ALA A 732 -41.62 -18.60 -3.81
CA ALA A 732 -42.24 -19.91 -3.68
C ALA A 732 -42.43 -20.35 -2.22
N PHE A 733 -41.76 -19.69 -1.26
CA PHE A 733 -41.76 -20.06 0.15
C PHE A 733 -42.31 -18.95 1.04
N ALA A 734 -42.95 -19.36 2.16
CA ALA A 734 -43.42 -18.45 3.20
C ALA A 734 -42.29 -17.99 4.14
N GLY A 735 -41.21 -18.75 4.25
CA GLY A 735 -40.13 -18.53 5.21
C GLY A 735 -39.17 -19.71 5.29
N LEU A 736 -38.15 -19.55 6.13
CA LEU A 736 -37.05 -20.51 6.32
C LEU A 736 -37.08 -21.08 7.74
N ILE A 737 -36.80 -22.36 7.90
CA ILE A 737 -36.56 -23.02 9.18
C ILE A 737 -35.12 -23.52 9.19
N VAL A 738 -34.35 -23.13 10.21
CA VAL A 738 -32.96 -23.58 10.41
C VAL A 738 -32.77 -24.00 11.85
N THR A 739 -32.43 -25.26 12.09
CA THR A 739 -32.26 -25.80 13.46
C THR A 739 -30.79 -25.98 13.86
N SER A 740 -29.84 -25.58 13.01
CA SER A 740 -28.41 -25.66 13.31
C SER A 740 -27.65 -24.54 12.60
N LYS A 741 -26.68 -23.92 13.29
CA LYS A 741 -25.76 -22.95 12.70
C LYS A 741 -25.05 -23.45 11.44
N ARG A 742 -24.85 -24.78 11.31
CA ARG A 742 -24.16 -25.41 10.18
C ARG A 742 -24.92 -25.24 8.84
N SER A 743 -26.24 -25.10 8.91
CA SER A 743 -27.05 -24.82 7.72
C SER A 743 -26.82 -23.40 7.19
N PHE A 744 -26.53 -22.41 8.04
CA PHE A 744 -26.16 -21.05 7.59
C PHE A 744 -24.79 -21.02 6.91
N HIS A 745 -23.85 -21.85 7.35
CA HIS A 745 -22.60 -22.05 6.63
C HIS A 745 -22.82 -22.59 5.21
N THR A 746 -23.75 -23.56 5.06
CA THR A 746 -24.13 -24.10 3.75
C THR A 746 -24.82 -23.06 2.87
N ILE A 747 -25.69 -22.21 3.44
CA ILE A 747 -26.29 -21.07 2.73
C ILE A 747 -25.20 -20.12 2.24
N GLY A 748 -24.21 -19.81 3.10
CA GLY A 748 -23.07 -18.97 2.75
C GLY A 748 -22.35 -19.48 1.50
N ILE A 749 -22.00 -20.77 1.48
CA ILE A 749 -21.38 -21.44 0.33
C ILE A 749 -22.30 -21.39 -0.89
N ALA A 750 -23.58 -21.72 -0.74
CA ALA A 750 -24.55 -21.70 -1.83
C ALA A 750 -24.77 -20.29 -2.43
N SER A 751 -24.44 -19.23 -1.68
CA SER A 751 -24.56 -17.83 -2.10
C SER A 751 -23.25 -17.12 -2.41
N GLN A 752 -22.11 -17.83 -2.34
CA GLN A 752 -20.77 -17.24 -2.41
C GLN A 752 -20.54 -16.46 -3.71
N ASP A 753 -20.98 -17.00 -4.85
CA ASP A 753 -20.81 -16.38 -6.17
C ASP A 753 -21.96 -15.41 -6.53
N ASN A 754 -23.02 -15.37 -5.71
CA ASN A 754 -24.17 -14.52 -5.94
C ASN A 754 -24.90 -14.15 -4.64
N ALA A 755 -24.37 -13.12 -3.96
CA ALA A 755 -24.95 -12.60 -2.71
C ALA A 755 -26.39 -12.08 -2.85
N SER A 756 -26.88 -11.84 -4.08
CA SER A 756 -28.27 -11.39 -4.30
C SER A 756 -29.30 -12.49 -4.03
N LEU A 757 -28.88 -13.78 -4.00
CA LEU A 757 -29.75 -14.93 -3.74
C LEU A 757 -30.45 -14.88 -2.37
N ILE A 758 -29.82 -14.25 -1.37
CA ILE A 758 -30.40 -14.16 -0.02
C ILE A 758 -31.25 -12.90 0.21
N THR A 759 -31.19 -11.91 -0.68
CA THR A 759 -31.85 -10.60 -0.51
C THR A 759 -33.37 -10.74 -0.34
N GLY A 760 -34.02 -11.57 -1.17
CA GLY A 760 -35.46 -11.82 -1.10
C GLY A 760 -35.91 -12.62 0.14
N TRP A 761 -34.98 -13.24 0.85
CA TRP A 761 -35.25 -13.96 2.10
C TRP A 761 -35.09 -13.10 3.35
N LYS A 762 -34.38 -11.97 3.27
CA LYS A 762 -34.20 -11.04 4.41
C LYS A 762 -35.51 -10.44 4.91
N THR A 763 -36.52 -10.36 4.04
CA THR A 763 -37.86 -9.83 4.37
C THR A 763 -38.83 -10.92 4.85
N LYS A 764 -38.42 -12.20 4.84
CA LYS A 764 -39.23 -13.36 5.23
C LYS A 764 -38.86 -13.84 6.64
N PRO A 765 -39.78 -14.49 7.37
CA PRO A 765 -39.47 -15.04 8.68
C PRO A 765 -38.46 -16.20 8.58
N VAL A 766 -37.44 -16.15 9.45
CA VAL A 766 -36.46 -17.23 9.62
C VAL A 766 -36.61 -17.82 11.02
N TYR A 767 -37.17 -19.02 11.10
CA TYR A 767 -37.41 -19.72 12.36
C TYR A 767 -36.18 -20.51 12.77
N VAL A 768 -35.70 -20.29 14.00
CA VAL A 768 -34.49 -20.92 14.52
C VAL A 768 -34.71 -21.58 15.87
N VAL A 769 -33.88 -22.56 16.21
CA VAL A 769 -33.84 -23.18 17.54
C VAL A 769 -32.53 -22.80 18.23
N GLY A 770 -32.64 -22.12 19.37
CA GLY A 770 -31.52 -21.76 20.23
C GLY A 770 -30.74 -20.52 19.78
N ASP A 771 -30.11 -19.86 20.75
CA ASP A 771 -29.40 -18.59 20.55
C ASP A 771 -28.18 -18.71 19.61
N VAL A 772 -27.50 -19.86 19.63
CA VAL A 772 -26.35 -20.13 18.75
C VAL A 772 -26.76 -20.11 17.27
N THR A 773 -27.91 -20.71 16.94
CA THR A 773 -28.42 -20.73 15.58
C THR A 773 -28.98 -19.36 15.18
N ALA A 774 -29.58 -18.64 16.13
CA ALA A 774 -30.05 -17.27 15.91
C ALA A 774 -28.91 -16.29 15.61
N GLN A 775 -27.81 -16.38 16.36
CA GLN A 775 -26.63 -15.55 16.12
C GLN A 775 -26.05 -15.81 14.73
N ALA A 776 -25.99 -17.07 14.29
CA ALA A 776 -25.56 -17.42 12.93
C ALA A 776 -26.50 -16.84 11.84
N ALA A 777 -27.80 -16.76 12.11
CA ALA A 777 -28.77 -16.13 11.23
C ALA A 777 -28.52 -14.61 11.10
N ILE A 778 -28.30 -13.92 12.24
CA ILE A 778 -28.03 -12.47 12.30
C ILE A 778 -26.74 -12.13 11.54
N THR A 779 -25.66 -12.88 11.77
CA THR A 779 -24.40 -12.70 11.05
C THR A 779 -24.56 -12.91 9.54
N SER A 780 -25.48 -13.79 9.13
CA SER A 780 -25.81 -14.04 7.72
C SER A 780 -26.83 -13.04 7.14
N GLY A 781 -27.21 -12.01 7.91
CA GLY A 781 -28.10 -10.93 7.47
C GLY A 781 -29.59 -11.27 7.51
N PHE A 782 -30.00 -12.29 8.26
CA PHE A 782 -31.41 -12.68 8.46
C PHE A 782 -31.95 -12.19 9.81
N SER A 783 -33.27 -12.08 9.92
CA SER A 783 -33.96 -11.79 11.18
C SER A 783 -34.56 -13.07 11.79
N PRO A 784 -33.92 -13.67 12.81
CA PRO A 784 -34.40 -14.91 13.42
C PRO A 784 -35.67 -14.71 14.27
N LYS A 785 -36.45 -15.77 14.43
CA LYS A 785 -37.63 -15.86 15.33
C LYS A 785 -37.68 -17.23 16.00
N GLY A 786 -38.09 -17.30 17.26
CA GLY A 786 -38.25 -18.56 17.99
C GLY A 786 -36.98 -19.06 18.70
N GLN A 787 -35.95 -18.22 18.84
CA GLN A 787 -34.75 -18.58 19.59
C GLN A 787 -35.06 -18.85 21.07
N GLU A 788 -36.02 -18.10 21.63
CA GLU A 788 -36.44 -18.09 23.04
C GLU A 788 -37.09 -19.39 23.51
N VAL A 789 -37.54 -20.25 22.59
CA VAL A 789 -38.21 -21.51 22.95
C VAL A 789 -37.26 -22.69 23.07
N GLY A 790 -36.02 -22.60 22.55
CA GLY A 790 -34.94 -23.57 22.75
C GLY A 790 -35.16 -25.01 22.26
N ARG A 791 -36.39 -25.41 21.88
CA ARG A 791 -36.74 -26.79 21.49
C ARG A 791 -37.66 -26.83 20.27
N ALA A 792 -37.46 -27.84 19.44
CA ALA A 792 -38.19 -28.06 18.19
C ALA A 792 -39.72 -28.19 18.39
N GLU A 793 -40.16 -28.79 19.50
CA GLU A 793 -41.58 -28.95 19.84
C GLU A 793 -42.28 -27.61 20.07
N LEU A 794 -41.60 -26.68 20.76
CA LEU A 794 -42.14 -25.35 21.06
C LEU A 794 -42.00 -24.41 19.87
N LEU A 795 -40.94 -24.57 19.06
CA LEU A 795 -40.79 -23.83 17.80
C LEU A 795 -41.94 -24.14 16.84
N ALA A 796 -42.40 -25.41 16.79
CA ALA A 796 -43.57 -25.78 16.00
C ALA A 796 -44.81 -24.95 16.39
N GLU A 797 -45.06 -24.72 17.68
CA GLU A 797 -46.19 -23.90 18.15
C GLU A 797 -46.05 -22.43 17.72
N VAL A 798 -44.83 -21.88 17.75
CA VAL A 798 -44.55 -20.51 17.27
C VAL A 798 -44.86 -20.39 15.77
N ILE A 799 -44.44 -21.38 14.97
CA ILE A 799 -44.72 -21.43 13.53
C ILE A 799 -46.21 -21.59 13.25
N ILE A 800 -46.92 -22.43 14.01
CA ILE A 800 -48.36 -22.66 13.85
C ILE A 800 -49.17 -21.39 14.12
N LYS A 801 -48.75 -20.54 15.08
CA LYS A 801 -49.38 -19.24 15.33
C LYS A 801 -49.26 -18.28 14.14
N ASP A 802 -48.21 -18.39 13.34
CA ASP A 802 -47.98 -17.56 12.17
C ASP A 802 -48.68 -18.09 10.89
N ARG A 803 -49.41 -19.21 10.96
CA ARG A 803 -49.96 -19.93 9.78
C ARG A 803 -50.75 -19.06 8.79
N GLU A 804 -51.51 -18.09 9.30
CA GLU A 804 -52.34 -17.20 8.47
C GLU A 804 -51.47 -16.31 7.56
N ARG A 805 -50.19 -16.08 7.92
CA ARG A 805 -49.23 -15.28 7.15
C ARG A 805 -48.63 -16.05 5.99
N PHE A 806 -48.77 -17.38 5.94
CA PHE A 806 -48.10 -18.21 4.95
C PHE A 806 -48.83 -18.24 3.60
N ASN A 807 -50.11 -17.81 3.53
CA ASN A 807 -50.89 -17.75 2.28
C ASN A 807 -50.82 -19.05 1.46
N ALA A 808 -50.92 -20.21 2.15
CA ALA A 808 -50.78 -21.56 1.58
C ALA A 808 -49.42 -21.91 0.95
N LYS A 809 -48.37 -21.08 1.10
CA LYS A 809 -47.01 -21.40 0.65
C LYS A 809 -46.27 -22.27 1.67
N PRO A 810 -45.40 -23.19 1.23
CA PRO A 810 -44.62 -24.03 2.14
C PRO A 810 -43.48 -23.26 2.81
N LEU A 811 -42.98 -23.78 3.93
CA LEU A 811 -41.72 -23.37 4.56
C LEU A 811 -40.56 -24.22 4.02
N LEU A 812 -39.38 -23.61 3.84
CA LEU A 812 -38.15 -24.32 3.50
C LEU A 812 -37.44 -24.72 4.80
N PHE A 813 -37.21 -26.01 5.03
CA PHE A 813 -36.49 -26.50 6.21
C PHE A 813 -35.13 -27.04 5.83
N LEU A 814 -34.08 -26.36 6.28
CA LEU A 814 -32.69 -26.79 6.10
C LEU A 814 -32.24 -27.57 7.34
N ALA A 815 -32.01 -28.86 7.16
CA ALA A 815 -31.75 -29.81 8.25
C ALA A 815 -30.42 -30.53 8.06
N GLY A 816 -29.86 -31.09 9.13
CA GLY A 816 -28.77 -32.06 9.02
C GLY A 816 -29.31 -33.46 8.67
N SER A 817 -28.45 -34.36 8.17
CA SER A 817 -28.87 -35.73 7.83
C SER A 817 -29.41 -36.56 9.01
N LYS A 818 -29.10 -36.16 10.25
CA LYS A 818 -29.59 -36.77 11.50
C LYS A 818 -30.63 -35.91 12.23
N HIS A 819 -31.54 -35.27 11.49
CA HIS A 819 -32.60 -34.45 12.09
C HIS A 819 -33.73 -35.30 12.70
N ARG A 820 -34.44 -34.74 13.69
CA ARG A 820 -35.62 -35.37 14.29
C ARG A 820 -36.87 -35.03 13.49
N ASP A 821 -37.79 -35.98 13.37
CA ASP A 821 -39.06 -35.80 12.65
C ASP A 821 -40.10 -34.95 13.39
N THR A 822 -39.75 -34.38 14.55
CA THR A 822 -40.65 -33.56 15.37
C THR A 822 -41.27 -32.40 14.58
N LEU A 823 -40.45 -31.59 13.88
CA LEU A 823 -40.93 -30.44 13.12
C LEU A 823 -41.76 -30.86 11.90
N PRO A 824 -41.28 -31.77 11.02
CA PRO A 824 -42.09 -32.30 9.92
C PRO A 824 -43.45 -32.86 10.37
N THR A 825 -43.48 -33.65 11.44
CA THR A 825 -44.70 -34.28 11.94
C THR A 825 -45.70 -33.27 12.49
N ARG A 826 -45.25 -32.33 13.34
CA ARG A 826 -46.13 -31.34 13.97
C ARG A 826 -46.68 -30.31 12.98
N LEU A 827 -45.83 -29.82 12.08
CA LEU A 827 -46.27 -28.85 11.06
C LEU A 827 -47.21 -29.51 10.04
N GLY A 828 -46.95 -30.77 9.68
CA GLY A 828 -47.85 -31.57 8.85
C GLY A 828 -49.23 -31.79 9.49
N ALA A 829 -49.28 -32.10 10.78
CA ALA A 829 -50.54 -32.23 11.53
C ALA A 829 -51.35 -30.92 11.59
N ALA A 830 -50.68 -29.77 11.51
CA ALA A 830 -51.30 -28.45 11.43
C ALA A 830 -51.59 -27.99 9.98
N ASN A 831 -51.41 -28.87 8.99
CA ASN A 831 -51.61 -28.62 7.56
C ASN A 831 -50.73 -27.49 6.98
N ILE A 832 -49.51 -27.33 7.50
CA ILE A 832 -48.51 -26.37 7.01
C ILE A 832 -47.54 -27.11 6.09
N GLY A 833 -47.43 -26.65 4.83
CA GLY A 833 -46.52 -27.24 3.85
C GLY A 833 -45.05 -27.07 4.26
N LEU A 834 -44.24 -28.12 4.10
CA LEU A 834 -42.82 -28.13 4.46
C LEU A 834 -42.00 -28.77 3.35
N LYS A 835 -40.94 -28.09 2.90
CA LYS A 835 -39.92 -28.62 2.00
C LYS A 835 -38.63 -28.82 2.79
N THR A 836 -38.33 -30.06 3.16
CA THR A 836 -37.08 -30.39 3.87
C THR A 836 -35.95 -30.66 2.89
N VAL A 837 -34.78 -30.07 3.14
CA VAL A 837 -33.54 -30.32 2.40
C VAL A 837 -32.40 -30.55 3.39
N ILE A 838 -31.58 -31.57 3.12
CA ILE A 838 -30.40 -31.85 3.93
C ILE A 838 -29.30 -30.87 3.53
N ALA A 839 -28.96 -29.95 4.42
CA ALA A 839 -27.95 -28.92 4.20
C ALA A 839 -26.55 -29.38 4.60
N TYR A 840 -26.40 -30.34 5.51
CA TYR A 840 -25.10 -30.89 5.84
C TYR A 840 -25.19 -32.34 6.30
N GLU A 841 -24.10 -33.06 6.09
CA GLU A 841 -23.90 -34.44 6.51
C GLU A 841 -22.77 -34.54 7.52
N THR A 842 -22.91 -35.43 8.51
CA THR A 842 -21.84 -35.76 9.45
C THR A 842 -21.09 -36.99 8.95
N GLN A 843 -19.81 -36.82 8.63
CA GLN A 843 -18.93 -37.89 8.16
C GLN A 843 -17.66 -38.00 9.00
N SER A 844 -16.84 -39.03 8.73
CA SER A 844 -15.51 -39.17 9.33
C SER A 844 -14.59 -38.05 8.89
N ASN A 845 -13.86 -37.45 9.83
CA ASN A 845 -12.88 -36.39 9.50
C ASN A 845 -11.66 -36.99 8.78
N SER A 846 -11.41 -36.56 7.54
CA SER A 846 -10.27 -37.00 6.74
C SER A 846 -8.91 -36.46 7.23
N ARG A 847 -8.91 -35.37 8.02
CA ARG A 847 -7.70 -34.69 8.51
C ARG A 847 -7.11 -35.26 9.79
N VAL A 848 -7.74 -36.27 10.38
CA VAL A 848 -7.36 -36.87 11.67
C VAL A 848 -5.88 -37.24 11.78
N GLY A 849 -5.26 -37.71 10.70
CA GLY A 849 -3.80 -37.95 10.65
C GLY A 849 -2.98 -36.69 10.86
N SER A 850 -3.22 -35.67 10.03
CA SER A 850 -2.49 -34.40 10.10
C SER A 850 -2.81 -33.60 11.36
N ASP A 851 -4.03 -33.69 11.89
CA ASP A 851 -4.43 -33.05 13.14
C ASP A 851 -3.71 -33.72 14.32
N LEU A 852 -3.64 -35.06 14.32
CA LEU A 852 -2.90 -35.82 15.34
C LEU A 852 -1.40 -35.50 15.31
N GLU A 853 -0.76 -35.45 14.15
CA GLU A 853 0.67 -35.12 14.02
C GLU A 853 0.97 -33.74 14.62
N ARG A 854 0.22 -32.70 14.22
CA ARG A 854 0.33 -31.35 14.79
C ARG A 854 0.05 -31.31 16.29
N MET A 855 -0.89 -32.12 16.78
CA MET A 855 -1.25 -32.15 18.20
C MET A 855 -0.21 -32.83 19.08
N VAL A 856 0.60 -33.73 18.52
CA VAL A 856 1.55 -34.57 19.27
C VAL A 856 3.01 -34.16 19.03
N GLU A 857 3.30 -33.33 18.03
CA GLU A 857 4.62 -32.76 17.78
C GLU A 857 5.19 -32.03 19.00
N GLY A 858 6.39 -32.41 19.44
CA GLY A 858 7.05 -31.86 20.62
C GLY A 858 6.41 -32.22 21.97
N ARG A 859 5.42 -33.14 22.01
CA ARG A 859 4.73 -33.56 23.24
C ARG A 859 4.99 -35.03 23.55
N GLU A 860 5.64 -35.31 24.67
CA GLU A 860 5.76 -36.67 25.20
C GLU A 860 4.70 -36.93 26.29
N GLY A 861 4.23 -38.18 26.43
CA GLY A 861 3.46 -38.61 27.60
C GLY A 861 1.93 -38.65 27.49
N ILE A 862 1.36 -38.91 26.30
CA ILE A 862 -0.03 -39.39 26.21
C ILE A 862 -0.13 -40.68 27.02
N ARG A 863 -1.13 -40.78 27.90
CA ARG A 863 -1.34 -41.93 28.79
C ARG A 863 -2.69 -42.58 28.56
N TRP A 864 -3.68 -41.78 28.15
CA TRP A 864 -5.05 -42.22 27.92
C TRP A 864 -5.56 -41.78 26.56
N VAL A 865 -6.38 -42.63 25.94
CA VAL A 865 -7.18 -42.30 24.76
C VAL A 865 -8.63 -42.62 25.06
N ALA A 866 -9.51 -41.63 24.90
CA ALA A 866 -10.94 -41.74 25.15
C ALA A 866 -11.75 -41.78 23.85
N PHE A 867 -12.60 -42.80 23.69
CA PHE A 867 -13.52 -42.91 22.54
C PHE A 867 -14.97 -42.70 22.96
N PHE A 868 -15.67 -41.85 22.19
CA PHE A 868 -17.04 -41.42 22.47
C PHE A 868 -18.09 -42.04 21.55
N SER A 869 -17.70 -42.70 20.46
CA SER A 869 -18.64 -43.38 19.57
C SER A 869 -17.95 -44.46 18.73
N PRO A 870 -18.68 -45.46 18.20
CA PRO A 870 -18.14 -46.46 17.29
C PRO A 870 -17.48 -45.84 16.03
N LEU A 871 -18.10 -44.81 15.45
CA LEU A 871 -17.56 -44.12 14.26
C LEU A 871 -16.25 -43.38 14.57
N GLY A 872 -16.14 -42.82 15.78
CA GLY A 872 -14.88 -42.22 16.25
C GLY A 872 -13.76 -43.24 16.41
N VAL A 873 -14.08 -44.48 16.80
CA VAL A 873 -13.12 -45.61 16.84
C VAL A 873 -12.66 -45.97 15.43
N GLU A 874 -13.60 -46.19 14.51
CA GLU A 874 -13.28 -46.54 13.11
C GLU A 874 -12.38 -45.50 12.45
N THR A 875 -12.59 -44.23 12.78
CA THR A 875 -11.87 -43.10 12.17
C THR A 875 -10.48 -42.88 12.79
N ALA A 876 -10.38 -42.80 14.12
CA ALA A 876 -9.11 -42.43 14.76
C ALA A 876 -8.19 -43.63 15.05
N LEU A 877 -8.72 -44.81 15.37
CA LEU A 877 -7.91 -45.93 15.83
C LEU A 877 -6.86 -46.41 14.81
N PRO A 878 -7.13 -46.50 13.50
CA PRO A 878 -6.11 -46.87 12.51
C PRO A 878 -4.95 -45.87 12.42
N VAL A 879 -5.22 -44.59 12.67
CA VAL A 879 -4.23 -43.51 12.65
C VAL A 879 -3.38 -43.55 13.92
N LEU A 880 -4.03 -43.71 15.07
CA LEU A 880 -3.37 -43.77 16.38
C LEU A 880 -2.40 -44.96 16.48
N ARG A 881 -2.75 -46.12 15.91
CA ARG A 881 -1.89 -47.32 15.88
C ARG A 881 -0.56 -47.14 15.16
N ARG A 882 -0.47 -46.19 14.23
CA ARG A 882 0.77 -45.92 13.49
C ARG A 882 1.76 -45.08 14.31
N GLN A 883 1.33 -44.54 15.44
CA GLN A 883 2.17 -43.70 16.30
C GLN A 883 3.08 -44.55 17.18
N GLY A 884 4.35 -44.16 17.29
CA GLY A 884 5.36 -44.91 18.05
C GLY A 884 5.05 -45.07 19.55
N TRP A 885 4.20 -44.22 20.11
CA TRP A 885 3.78 -44.24 21.52
C TRP A 885 2.51 -45.06 21.79
N TRP A 886 1.81 -45.58 20.78
CA TRP A 886 0.53 -46.27 20.95
C TRP A 886 0.61 -47.52 21.86
N SER A 887 1.73 -48.24 21.82
CA SER A 887 1.93 -49.52 22.50
C SER A 887 1.84 -49.46 24.03
N GLY A 888 1.95 -48.27 24.63
CA GLY A 888 1.86 -48.05 26.09
C GLY A 888 0.56 -47.39 26.57
N MET A 889 -0.45 -47.24 25.71
CA MET A 889 -1.63 -46.42 26.00
C MET A 889 -2.75 -47.18 26.71
N ARG A 890 -3.49 -46.49 27.58
CA ARG A 890 -4.74 -46.98 28.18
C ARG A 890 -5.94 -46.44 27.41
N VAL A 891 -6.93 -47.29 27.16
CA VAL A 891 -8.13 -46.92 26.40
C VAL A 891 -9.35 -46.86 27.31
N VAL A 892 -10.04 -45.72 27.31
CA VAL A 892 -11.33 -45.53 27.97
C VAL A 892 -12.44 -45.32 26.95
N VAL A 893 -13.62 -45.88 27.20
CA VAL A 893 -14.78 -45.75 26.30
C VAL A 893 -16.01 -45.27 27.04
N ILE A 894 -16.83 -44.46 26.36
CA ILE A 894 -18.05 -43.85 26.95
C ILE A 894 -19.18 -44.85 27.22
N GLY A 895 -19.18 -46.01 26.55
CA GLY A 895 -20.27 -46.98 26.65
C GLY A 895 -20.02 -48.30 25.92
N GLY A 896 -20.93 -49.25 26.10
CA GLY A 896 -20.77 -50.65 25.67
C GLY A 896 -20.69 -50.87 24.15
N THR A 897 -21.39 -50.06 23.35
CA THR A 897 -21.34 -50.15 21.88
C THR A 897 -19.98 -49.71 21.35
N THR A 898 -19.42 -48.62 21.88
CA THR A 898 -18.05 -48.18 21.59
C THR A 898 -17.03 -49.21 22.05
N ALA A 899 -17.22 -49.82 23.23
CA ALA A 899 -16.35 -50.89 23.74
C ALA A 899 -16.30 -52.11 22.82
N ALA A 900 -17.45 -52.54 22.28
CA ALA A 900 -17.52 -53.64 21.32
C ALA A 900 -16.72 -53.32 20.05
N LYS A 901 -16.85 -52.09 19.53
CA LYS A 901 -16.09 -51.63 18.36
C LYS A 901 -14.59 -51.59 18.62
N VAL A 902 -14.13 -51.10 19.76
CA VAL A 902 -12.69 -51.12 20.13
C VAL A 902 -12.14 -52.56 20.16
N ARG A 903 -12.91 -53.50 20.73
CA ARG A 903 -12.51 -54.93 20.79
C ARG A 903 -12.48 -55.60 19.42
N GLU A 904 -13.35 -55.22 18.49
CA GLU A 904 -13.33 -55.70 17.09
C GLU A 904 -11.98 -55.43 16.40
N TYR A 905 -11.36 -54.29 16.71
CA TYR A 905 -10.01 -53.97 16.21
C TYR A 905 -8.89 -54.71 16.95
N GLY A 906 -9.19 -55.50 17.98
CA GLY A 906 -8.20 -56.21 18.80
C GLY A 906 -7.47 -55.31 19.81
N VAL A 907 -8.12 -54.26 20.31
CA VAL A 907 -7.59 -53.39 21.37
C VAL A 907 -8.28 -53.70 22.70
N GLU A 908 -7.50 -53.81 23.77
CA GLU A 908 -8.02 -53.97 25.12
C GLU A 908 -8.61 -52.66 25.65
N VAL A 909 -9.84 -52.72 26.17
CA VAL A 909 -10.49 -51.57 26.81
C VAL A 909 -10.07 -51.54 28.27
N SER A 910 -9.21 -50.59 28.63
CA SER A 910 -8.69 -50.44 30.00
C SER A 910 -9.76 -49.95 30.99
N ALA A 911 -10.73 -49.14 30.53
CA ALA A 911 -11.82 -48.63 31.35
C ALA A 911 -13.10 -48.38 30.52
N GLN A 912 -14.27 -48.59 31.12
CA GLN A 912 -15.56 -48.26 30.51
C GLN A 912 -16.38 -47.43 31.50
N ALA A 913 -16.94 -46.30 31.03
CA ALA A 913 -17.79 -45.47 31.86
C ALA A 913 -19.11 -46.18 32.22
N GLU A 914 -19.53 -46.09 33.49
CA GLU A 914 -20.82 -46.62 33.97
C GLU A 914 -22.01 -45.81 33.46
N LYS A 915 -21.81 -44.50 33.26
CA LYS A 915 -22.78 -43.56 32.70
C LYS A 915 -22.13 -42.81 31.53
N PRO A 916 -22.86 -42.54 30.44
CA PRO A 916 -22.33 -41.84 29.28
C PRO A 916 -22.24 -40.32 29.53
N CYS A 917 -21.42 -39.93 30.51
CA CYS A 917 -21.19 -38.55 30.92
C CYS A 917 -19.73 -38.33 31.33
N ALA A 918 -19.35 -37.06 31.54
CA ALA A 918 -17.99 -36.68 31.88
C ALA A 918 -17.52 -37.27 33.21
N GLU A 919 -18.37 -37.25 34.23
CA GLU A 919 -18.09 -37.86 35.54
C GLU A 919 -17.87 -39.37 35.41
N GLY A 920 -18.61 -40.03 34.51
CA GLY A 920 -18.49 -41.45 34.24
C GLY A 920 -17.13 -41.83 33.65
N ILE A 921 -16.62 -41.05 32.68
CA ILE A 921 -15.28 -41.24 32.10
C ILE A 921 -14.20 -40.97 33.14
N VAL A 922 -14.28 -39.86 33.88
CA VAL A 922 -13.26 -39.49 34.87
C VAL A 922 -13.20 -40.53 35.99
N LYS A 923 -14.33 -40.97 36.53
CA LYS A 923 -14.38 -42.03 37.55
C LYS A 923 -13.74 -43.32 37.03
N ALA A 924 -14.07 -43.74 35.81
CA ALA A 924 -13.52 -44.96 35.21
C ALA A 924 -12.00 -44.90 35.02
N ILE A 925 -11.45 -43.73 34.65
CA ILE A 925 -10.00 -43.50 34.57
C ILE A 925 -9.37 -43.58 35.96
N LEU A 926 -9.94 -42.88 36.95
CA LEU A 926 -9.41 -42.82 38.31
C LEU A 926 -9.40 -44.18 39.01
N ASP A 927 -10.42 -45.02 38.79
CA ASP A 927 -10.50 -46.35 39.37
C ASP A 927 -9.39 -47.28 38.86
N VAL A 928 -8.94 -47.08 37.61
CA VAL A 928 -7.78 -47.79 37.04
C VAL A 928 -6.46 -47.18 37.53
N GLU A 929 -6.39 -45.85 37.63
CA GLU A 929 -5.20 -45.14 38.14
C GLU A 929 -4.92 -45.39 39.62
N LYS A 930 -5.93 -45.72 40.43
CA LYS A 930 -5.75 -46.11 41.85
C LYS A 930 -5.28 -47.55 42.05
N LYS A 931 -5.47 -48.41 41.04
CA LYS A 931 -5.11 -49.84 41.09
C LYS A 931 -3.74 -50.14 40.48
N ALA A 932 -3.14 -49.17 39.78
CA ALA A 932 -1.85 -49.26 39.12
C ALA A 932 -0.81 -48.42 39.87
#